data_AF-A0A0M1N2X4-F1
#
_entry.id   AF-A0A0M1N2X4-F1
#
_cell.length_a   1.000
_cell.length_b   1.000
_cell.length_c   1.000
_cell.angle_alpha   90.00
_cell.angle_beta   90.00
_cell.angle_gamma   90.00
#
_symmetry.space_group_name_H-M   'P 1'
#
loop_
_entity.id
_entity.type
_entity.pdbx_description
1 polymer ?
#
loop_
_entity_poly.entity_id
_entity_poly.type
_entity_poly.pdbx_seq_one_letter_code
_entity_poly.pdbx_strand_id
1 'polypeptide(L)'
;MNKRKGTKPSRRLRRMTAGAISALMLFTTLSFPVWGDDMVPEKRVLTVQNGSSTASVNGTSYTIAKPQLKQGVLMAPLGVFKKAFGSEIKLEGENRVRLLQGAHTIVLVIDSKTAWIDGKKVQLPVEPTMISGTLMVPLRPVAAGIGAKVSSAQGKLSISLIVIDKEEKHDQDKIDNTNGKTRIGNSYYGWSMNYPSWMIVGRGTDDESGSAFNDATGRYYLEVHASSQKAKLIPDDLLERLLTEVSDSGDVVLHQETVLRGTVPYARVISRDVDGVLWESRQYYANERVYELYFADGEAVHYKDMDKHAGLLGSFRTSYSAGDRTIKDVSSIVAGLREAGNEEYGIWFGIPAGWEINNKDMLYGKEKEGYLSVLVTSAPPGAEGTLEAWGQRLKEWLAESFVQDSYEYVGIKPVVISGVKGQIQEVRYNFGDQWITEYEVMIQKNGYRYYLEYAVPDGQKKTASDWKKVLASVEIDYDVVPENFGRIGDESYLMDKTKMRSKNSEAYHYHIDIPRYWEPARDQFEQSQVEYGFAGGGFEIKVDRDITAEYIVSSLKRYYQEAGSASGSKMKLLGVEQKTFAGVPATTFKVHQVKGGVGFTTEEIVFESGDIVYTITTTLNDANATEAQKAALERTLSSFELVK
;
A
#
# COMPACT_ATOMS: atom_id res chain seq x y z
N MET A 1 22.51 -14.03 -38.90
CA MET A 1 22.35 -12.57 -38.73
C MET A 1 20.89 -12.30 -38.36
N ASN A 2 20.57 -12.23 -37.06
CA ASN A 2 19.26 -11.82 -36.55
C ASN A 2 19.42 -11.47 -35.07
N LYS A 3 19.40 -10.17 -34.75
CA LYS A 3 19.53 -9.63 -33.37
C LYS A 3 18.20 -9.84 -32.64
N ARG A 4 18.17 -10.73 -31.64
CA ARG A 4 17.04 -10.84 -30.68
C ARG A 4 17.28 -9.88 -29.50
N LYS A 5 16.22 -9.16 -29.19
CA LYS A 5 16.08 -8.09 -28.20
C LYS A 5 16.39 -8.56 -26.78
N GLY A 6 17.04 -7.68 -26.02
CA GLY A 6 17.43 -7.88 -24.63
C GLY A 6 16.23 -8.10 -23.70
N THR A 7 16.34 -9.13 -22.87
CA THR A 7 15.46 -9.42 -21.74
C THR A 7 15.83 -8.50 -20.57
N LYS A 8 14.83 -7.74 -20.09
CA LYS A 8 14.92 -6.94 -18.86
C LYS A 8 15.20 -7.86 -17.65
N PRO A 9 16.12 -7.51 -16.74
CA PRO A 9 16.30 -8.27 -15.51
C PRO A 9 15.10 -8.06 -14.56
N SER A 10 14.67 -9.16 -13.95
CA SER A 10 13.57 -9.24 -13.00
C SER A 10 13.84 -8.40 -11.75
N ARG A 11 12.94 -7.46 -11.45
CA ARG A 11 12.83 -6.77 -10.15
C ARG A 11 12.40 -7.79 -9.09
N ARG A 12 13.35 -8.46 -8.43
CA ARG A 12 13.15 -9.16 -7.16
C ARG A 12 14.39 -9.02 -6.29
N LEU A 13 14.48 -7.92 -5.55
CA LEU A 13 15.10 -7.90 -4.23
C LEU A 13 14.69 -6.62 -3.51
N ARG A 14 13.78 -6.73 -2.54
CA ARG A 14 13.55 -5.82 -1.39
C ARG A 14 12.16 -6.07 -0.82
N ARG A 15 12.09 -7.01 0.12
CA ARG A 15 11.10 -7.06 1.21
C ARG A 15 11.73 -7.89 2.33
N MET A 16 12.52 -7.24 3.17
CA MET A 16 12.78 -7.70 4.54
C MET A 16 12.54 -6.49 5.42
N THR A 17 11.26 -6.26 5.68
CA THR A 17 10.75 -5.59 6.86
C THR A 17 9.76 -6.58 7.42
N ALA A 18 10.04 -7.07 8.62
CA ALA A 18 9.13 -7.88 9.43
C ALA A 18 7.77 -7.17 9.51
N GLY A 19 6.69 -7.92 9.33
CA GLY A 19 5.32 -7.40 9.46
C GLY A 19 4.49 -7.44 8.17
N ALA A 20 3.80 -8.58 7.97
CA ALA A 20 2.48 -8.79 7.34
C ALA A 20 2.42 -10.28 6.94
N ILE A 21 1.43 -11.12 7.24
CA ILE A 21 0.00 -11.11 6.87
C ILE A 21 -0.62 -12.36 7.54
N SER A 22 -1.86 -12.30 8.07
CA SER A 22 -2.94 -13.28 7.76
C SER A 22 -4.29 -12.93 8.41
N ALA A 23 -5.34 -13.15 7.64
CA ALA A 23 -6.75 -12.89 7.94
C ALA A 23 -7.47 -14.15 8.45
N LEU A 24 -8.54 -14.00 9.23
CA LEU A 24 -9.84 -14.64 8.95
C LEU A 24 -10.99 -14.08 9.83
N MET A 25 -12.18 -14.02 9.25
CA MET A 25 -13.46 -13.60 9.85
C MET A 25 -14.03 -14.63 10.84
N LEU A 26 -14.83 -14.17 11.81
CA LEU A 26 -16.16 -14.71 12.15
C LEU A 26 -16.97 -13.76 13.04
N PHE A 27 -18.19 -13.44 12.58
CA PHE A 27 -19.25 -12.72 13.31
C PHE A 27 -19.80 -13.58 14.46
N THR A 28 -20.24 -12.95 15.57
CA THR A 28 -21.61 -13.09 16.10
C THR A 28 -21.94 -11.96 17.09
N THR A 29 -23.24 -11.71 17.18
CA THR A 29 -23.97 -10.52 17.62
C THR A 29 -24.24 -10.43 19.12
N LEU A 30 -24.27 -9.22 19.68
CA LEU A 30 -25.24 -8.82 20.71
C LEU A 30 -25.64 -7.36 20.51
N SER A 31 -26.93 -7.07 20.70
CA SER A 31 -27.58 -5.83 20.30
C SER A 31 -28.13 -5.04 21.49
N PHE A 32 -28.13 -3.71 21.30
CA PHE A 32 -29.00 -2.65 21.84
C PHE A 32 -28.60 -1.97 23.18
N PRO A 33 -28.88 -0.66 23.39
CA PRO A 33 -29.91 0.16 22.73
C PRO A 33 -29.43 1.45 22.04
N VAL A 34 -30.19 1.80 21.00
CA VAL A 34 -30.27 3.11 20.32
C VAL A 34 -30.81 4.16 21.30
N TRP A 35 -30.38 5.41 21.18
CA TRP A 35 -31.18 6.65 21.06
C TRP A 35 -30.24 7.79 20.64
N GLY A 36 -30.49 8.34 19.45
CA GLY A 36 -29.77 9.45 18.83
C GLY A 36 -29.72 9.23 17.32
N ASP A 37 -30.26 10.16 16.53
CA ASP A 37 -30.23 10.13 15.06
C ASP A 37 -28.77 10.12 14.56
N ASP A 38 -28.21 8.93 14.39
CA ASP A 38 -26.91 8.72 13.76
C ASP A 38 -27.11 7.88 12.48
N MET A 39 -26.57 8.39 11.37
CA MET A 39 -26.49 7.67 10.11
C MET A 39 -25.61 6.43 10.27
N VAL A 40 -26.22 5.27 10.52
CA VAL A 40 -25.48 4.00 10.68
C VAL A 40 -24.95 3.54 9.31
N PRO A 41 -23.64 3.37 9.13
CA PRO A 41 -23.08 2.76 7.93
C PRO A 41 -23.50 1.29 7.85
N GLU A 42 -24.31 0.90 6.87
CA GLU A 42 -24.74 -0.49 6.69
C GLU A 42 -23.81 -1.21 5.70
N LYS A 43 -23.20 -2.31 6.11
CA LYS A 43 -22.48 -3.19 5.18
C LYS A 43 -23.48 -4.02 4.37
N ARG A 44 -23.56 -3.77 3.06
CA ARG A 44 -24.35 -4.58 2.12
C ARG A 44 -23.45 -5.52 1.32
N VAL A 45 -23.91 -6.76 1.12
CA VAL A 45 -23.21 -7.81 0.38
C VAL A 45 -24.11 -8.34 -0.74
N LEU A 46 -23.72 -8.06 -1.97
CA LEU A 46 -24.32 -8.61 -3.19
C LEU A 46 -23.59 -9.91 -3.56
N THR A 47 -24.33 -11.00 -3.74
CA THR A 47 -23.79 -12.27 -4.27
C THR A 47 -24.40 -12.58 -5.63
N VAL A 48 -23.54 -12.84 -6.62
CA VAL A 48 -23.91 -13.13 -8.01
C VAL A 48 -23.16 -14.39 -8.48
N GLN A 49 -23.84 -15.25 -9.24
CA GLN A 49 -23.28 -16.48 -9.79
C GLN A 49 -23.53 -16.59 -11.29
N ASN A 50 -22.53 -17.07 -12.03
CA ASN A 50 -22.64 -17.32 -13.48
C ASN A 50 -23.79 -18.28 -13.79
N GLY A 51 -24.60 -17.95 -14.81
CA GLY A 51 -25.72 -18.78 -15.29
C GLY A 51 -26.96 -18.79 -14.39
N SER A 52 -26.91 -18.18 -13.21
CA SER A 52 -28.02 -18.12 -12.27
C SER A 52 -28.94 -16.92 -12.54
N SER A 53 -30.26 -17.12 -12.59
CA SER A 53 -31.23 -16.01 -12.66
C SER A 53 -31.56 -15.41 -11.29
N THR A 54 -30.82 -15.76 -10.25
CA THR A 54 -31.01 -15.27 -8.88
C THR A 54 -29.72 -14.64 -8.34
N ALA A 55 -29.82 -13.44 -7.79
CA ALA A 55 -28.79 -12.81 -6.96
C ALA A 55 -29.33 -12.61 -5.54
N SER A 56 -28.46 -12.34 -4.56
CA SER A 56 -28.88 -12.04 -3.19
C SER A 56 -28.19 -10.80 -2.63
N VAL A 57 -28.93 -9.95 -1.92
CA VAL A 57 -28.39 -8.85 -1.10
C VAL A 57 -28.56 -9.26 0.37
N ASN A 58 -27.48 -9.28 1.15
CA ASN A 58 -27.52 -9.66 2.58
C ASN A 58 -28.27 -10.98 2.85
N GLY A 59 -28.12 -11.96 1.95
CA GLY A 59 -28.78 -13.27 2.03
C GLY A 59 -30.21 -13.32 1.46
N THR A 60 -30.83 -12.19 1.14
CA THR A 60 -32.18 -12.13 0.55
C THR A 60 -32.13 -12.22 -0.96
N SER A 61 -32.72 -13.27 -1.54
CA SER A 61 -32.65 -13.57 -2.98
C SER A 61 -33.67 -12.78 -3.81
N TYR A 62 -33.29 -12.40 -5.03
CA TYR A 62 -34.15 -11.77 -6.02
C TYR A 62 -33.76 -12.15 -7.46
N THR A 63 -34.72 -12.06 -8.36
CA THR A 63 -34.53 -12.40 -9.77
C THR A 63 -33.73 -11.32 -10.49
N ILE A 64 -32.77 -11.74 -11.30
CA ILE A 64 -31.97 -10.90 -12.19
C ILE A 64 -31.89 -11.53 -13.59
N ALA A 65 -31.58 -10.72 -14.60
CA ALA A 65 -31.15 -11.27 -15.89
C ALA A 65 -29.88 -12.12 -15.69
N LYS A 66 -29.79 -13.25 -16.39
CA LYS A 66 -28.75 -14.26 -16.16
C LYS A 66 -27.35 -13.67 -16.41
N PRO A 67 -26.47 -13.60 -15.39
CA PRO A 67 -25.06 -13.32 -15.59
C PRO A 67 -24.43 -14.39 -16.49
N GLN A 68 -23.51 -13.98 -17.35
CA GLN A 68 -22.89 -14.88 -18.33
C GLN A 68 -21.42 -14.54 -18.54
N LEU A 69 -20.64 -15.54 -18.90
CA LEU A 69 -19.25 -15.32 -19.30
C LEU A 69 -19.20 -14.83 -20.74
N LYS A 70 -18.64 -13.62 -20.95
CA LYS A 70 -18.24 -13.11 -22.27
C LYS A 70 -16.72 -13.02 -22.24
N GLN A 71 -16.03 -13.74 -23.13
CA GLN A 71 -14.56 -13.75 -23.21
C GLN A 71 -13.85 -14.06 -21.86
N GLY A 72 -14.40 -14.98 -21.06
CA GLY A 72 -13.84 -15.34 -19.75
C GLY A 72 -14.12 -14.34 -18.61
N VAL A 73 -14.83 -13.24 -18.89
CA VAL A 73 -15.25 -12.24 -17.90
C VAL A 73 -16.71 -12.42 -17.55
N LEU A 74 -17.04 -12.41 -16.25
CA LEU A 74 -18.42 -12.45 -15.81
C LEU A 74 -19.11 -11.10 -16.07
N MET A 75 -20.09 -11.14 -16.97
CA MET A 75 -20.99 -10.04 -17.26
C MET A 75 -22.24 -10.17 -16.40
N ALA A 76 -22.62 -9.11 -15.70
CA ALA A 76 -23.81 -9.07 -14.86
C ALA A 76 -24.70 -7.86 -15.19
N PRO A 77 -26.01 -7.90 -14.91
CA PRO A 77 -26.90 -6.77 -15.18
C PRO A 77 -26.48 -5.54 -14.38
N LEU A 78 -26.34 -4.37 -15.00
CA LEU A 78 -25.94 -3.15 -14.29
C LEU A 78 -26.92 -2.79 -13.14
N GLY A 79 -28.21 -3.08 -13.31
CA GLY A 79 -29.24 -2.81 -12.32
C GLY A 79 -29.06 -3.53 -10.97
N VAL A 80 -28.18 -4.53 -10.88
CA VAL A 80 -27.88 -5.19 -9.60
C VAL A 80 -27.23 -4.25 -8.59
N PHE A 81 -26.44 -3.26 -9.04
CA PHE A 81 -25.77 -2.30 -8.16
C PHE A 81 -26.77 -1.32 -7.53
N LYS A 82 -27.72 -0.80 -8.32
CA LYS A 82 -28.84 0.00 -7.80
C LYS A 82 -29.61 -0.74 -6.72
N LYS A 83 -29.94 -2.01 -6.98
CA LYS A 83 -30.71 -2.83 -6.04
C LYS A 83 -29.93 -3.27 -4.80
N ALA A 84 -28.61 -3.46 -4.92
CA ALA A 84 -27.77 -3.89 -3.81
C ALA A 84 -27.23 -2.75 -2.94
N PHE A 85 -26.96 -1.60 -3.54
CA PHE A 85 -26.18 -0.53 -2.91
C PHE A 85 -26.82 0.86 -3.02
N GLY A 86 -28.00 0.96 -3.66
CA GLY A 86 -28.66 2.25 -3.87
C GLY A 86 -28.02 3.10 -4.96
N SER A 87 -27.13 2.53 -5.79
CA SER A 87 -26.45 3.29 -6.85
C SER A 87 -27.42 3.98 -7.79
N GLU A 88 -27.16 5.25 -8.10
CA GLU A 88 -27.94 5.98 -9.11
C GLU A 88 -27.39 5.64 -10.51
N ILE A 89 -28.27 5.26 -11.43
CA ILE A 89 -27.90 4.91 -12.82
C ILE A 89 -28.61 5.89 -13.75
N LYS A 90 -27.84 6.60 -14.57
CA LYS A 90 -28.32 7.54 -15.58
C LYS A 90 -27.83 7.14 -16.96
N LEU A 91 -28.72 7.14 -17.95
CA LEU A 91 -28.33 7.09 -19.36
C LEU A 91 -28.11 8.53 -19.82
N GLU A 92 -26.94 8.80 -20.39
CA GLU A 92 -26.49 10.10 -20.90
C GLU A 92 -26.31 9.99 -22.43
N GLY A 93 -27.23 10.56 -23.20
CA GLY A 93 -27.24 10.36 -24.65
C GLY A 93 -27.69 8.95 -25.04
N GLU A 94 -27.15 8.41 -26.15
CA GLU A 94 -27.63 7.14 -26.72
C GLU A 94 -26.94 5.90 -26.16
N ASN A 95 -25.66 5.98 -25.79
CA ASN A 95 -24.84 4.82 -25.43
C ASN A 95 -23.99 5.01 -24.17
N ARG A 96 -24.06 6.15 -23.47
CA ARG A 96 -23.24 6.40 -22.28
C ARG A 96 -24.08 6.21 -21.01
N VAL A 97 -23.61 5.38 -20.08
CA VAL A 97 -24.30 5.08 -18.83
C VAL A 97 -23.43 5.46 -17.65
N ARG A 98 -23.92 6.39 -16.83
CA ARG A 98 -23.29 6.83 -15.60
C ARG A 98 -23.87 6.09 -14.40
N LEU A 99 -23.00 5.62 -13.53
CA LEU A 99 -23.31 4.99 -12.24
C LEU A 99 -22.68 5.85 -11.13
N LEU A 100 -23.49 6.31 -10.17
CA LEU A 100 -23.07 7.11 -9.03
C LEU A 100 -23.24 6.29 -7.74
N GLN A 101 -22.22 6.26 -6.90
CA GLN A 101 -22.26 5.59 -5.59
C GLN A 101 -21.44 6.37 -4.57
N GLY A 102 -22.11 7.10 -3.66
CA GLY A 102 -21.42 7.96 -2.70
C GLY A 102 -20.54 8.99 -3.43
N ALA A 103 -19.23 8.95 -3.17
CA ALA A 103 -18.24 9.79 -3.84
C ALA A 103 -17.74 9.24 -5.19
N HIS A 104 -18.13 8.01 -5.55
CA HIS A 104 -17.65 7.33 -6.75
C HIS A 104 -18.53 7.59 -7.96
N THR A 105 -17.91 7.83 -9.12
CA THR A 105 -18.56 8.00 -10.41
C THR A 105 -17.94 7.07 -11.44
N ILE A 106 -18.76 6.20 -12.02
CA ILE A 106 -18.36 5.36 -13.15
C ILE A 106 -19.13 5.78 -14.39
N VAL A 107 -18.41 5.99 -15.49
CA VAL A 107 -18.99 6.19 -16.81
C VAL A 107 -18.65 4.97 -17.67
N LEU A 108 -19.68 4.31 -18.18
CA LEU A 108 -19.59 3.17 -19.08
C LEU A 108 -20.12 3.58 -20.46
N VAL A 109 -19.49 3.11 -21.53
CA VAL A 109 -20.02 3.28 -22.88
C VAL A 109 -20.43 1.91 -23.41
N ILE A 110 -21.69 1.80 -23.84
CA ILE A 110 -22.24 0.58 -24.41
C ILE A 110 -21.48 0.25 -25.68
N ASP A 111 -21.04 -0.99 -25.77
CA ASP A 111 -20.23 -1.58 -26.82
C ASP A 111 -18.81 -1.00 -26.99
N SER A 112 -18.31 -0.27 -25.99
CA SER A 112 -16.92 0.19 -25.89
C SER A 112 -16.20 -0.45 -24.71
N LYS A 113 -14.91 -0.78 -24.88
CA LYS A 113 -14.07 -1.23 -23.75
C LYS A 113 -13.54 -0.06 -22.92
N THR A 114 -13.75 1.18 -23.33
CA THR A 114 -13.37 2.35 -22.55
C THR A 114 -14.41 2.62 -21.46
N ALA A 115 -13.93 2.88 -20.25
CA ALA A 115 -14.73 3.37 -19.15
C ALA A 115 -13.96 4.43 -18.38
N TRP A 116 -14.66 5.19 -17.54
CA TRP A 116 -14.04 6.13 -16.60
C TRP A 116 -14.48 5.73 -15.20
N ILE A 117 -13.52 5.61 -14.31
CA ILE A 117 -13.74 5.37 -12.89
C ILE A 117 -13.12 6.54 -12.16
N ASP A 118 -13.95 7.34 -11.51
CA ASP A 118 -13.54 8.59 -10.84
C ASP A 118 -12.69 9.45 -11.78
N GLY A 119 -13.19 9.62 -13.01
CA GLY A 119 -12.55 10.40 -14.08
C GLY A 119 -11.34 9.74 -14.76
N LYS A 120 -10.74 8.71 -14.18
CA LYS A 120 -9.62 7.99 -14.79
C LYS A 120 -10.12 7.07 -15.90
N LYS A 121 -9.58 7.24 -17.11
CA LYS A 121 -9.78 6.34 -18.25
C LYS A 121 -9.22 4.95 -17.90
N VAL A 122 -10.08 3.94 -17.96
CA VAL A 122 -9.76 2.54 -17.66
C VAL A 122 -10.19 1.67 -18.82
N GLN A 123 -9.31 0.76 -19.23
CA GLN A 123 -9.65 -0.26 -20.21
C GLN A 123 -10.37 -1.43 -19.52
N LEU A 124 -11.64 -1.63 -19.85
CA LEU A 124 -12.40 -2.79 -19.45
C LEU A 124 -11.91 -4.04 -20.19
N PRO A 125 -11.92 -5.21 -19.52
CA PRO A 125 -11.50 -6.45 -20.17
C PRO A 125 -12.48 -6.86 -21.30
N VAL A 126 -13.76 -6.49 -21.18
CA VAL A 126 -14.84 -6.74 -22.15
C VAL A 126 -15.77 -5.53 -22.17
N GLU A 127 -16.32 -5.16 -23.33
CA GLU A 127 -17.28 -4.04 -23.41
C GLU A 127 -18.59 -4.32 -22.65
N PRO A 128 -19.21 -3.31 -22.01
CA PRO A 128 -20.62 -3.33 -21.62
C PRO A 128 -21.49 -3.60 -22.84
N THR A 129 -22.48 -4.50 -22.77
CA THR A 129 -23.28 -4.86 -23.95
C THR A 129 -24.75 -5.07 -23.58
N MET A 130 -25.65 -4.66 -24.46
CA MET A 130 -27.07 -4.96 -24.35
C MET A 130 -27.34 -6.43 -24.72
N ILE A 131 -27.84 -7.21 -23.76
CA ILE A 131 -28.25 -8.61 -23.99
C ILE A 131 -29.70 -8.76 -23.55
N SER A 132 -30.57 -9.11 -24.51
CA SER A 132 -32.02 -9.28 -24.29
C SER A 132 -32.66 -8.08 -23.57
N GLY A 133 -32.32 -6.85 -23.99
CA GLY A 133 -32.86 -5.61 -23.42
C GLY A 133 -32.26 -5.22 -22.06
N THR A 134 -31.24 -5.92 -21.56
CA THR A 134 -30.55 -5.59 -20.30
C THR A 134 -29.09 -5.24 -20.56
N LEU A 135 -28.63 -4.11 -20.01
CA LEU A 135 -27.21 -3.75 -20.06
C LEU A 135 -26.40 -4.66 -19.13
N MET A 136 -25.53 -5.47 -19.73
CA MET A 136 -24.63 -6.37 -19.04
C MET A 136 -23.24 -5.74 -18.97
N VAL A 137 -22.64 -5.71 -17.78
CA VAL A 137 -21.37 -5.02 -17.53
C VAL A 137 -20.33 -5.95 -16.89
N PRO A 138 -19.01 -5.74 -17.10
CA PRO A 138 -17.97 -6.49 -16.42
C PRO A 138 -18.08 -6.30 -14.90
N LEU A 139 -18.43 -7.35 -14.18
CA LEU A 139 -18.84 -7.23 -12.78
C LEU A 139 -17.72 -6.70 -11.86
N ARG A 140 -16.48 -7.18 -12.04
CA ARG A 140 -15.36 -6.83 -11.15
C ARG A 140 -14.90 -5.38 -11.30
N PRO A 141 -14.62 -4.85 -12.51
CA PRO A 141 -14.22 -3.45 -12.66
C PRO A 141 -15.28 -2.47 -12.19
N VAL A 142 -16.57 -2.74 -12.47
CA VAL A 142 -17.67 -1.86 -12.03
C VAL A 142 -17.84 -1.90 -10.52
N ALA A 143 -17.71 -3.08 -9.89
CA ALA A 143 -17.74 -3.19 -8.43
C ALA A 143 -16.55 -2.47 -7.77
N ALA A 144 -15.34 -2.65 -8.29
CA ALA A 144 -14.16 -1.94 -7.79
C ALA A 144 -14.31 -0.42 -7.96
N GLY A 145 -14.87 0.03 -9.08
CA GLY A 145 -15.06 1.45 -9.37
C GLY A 145 -16.07 2.16 -8.48
N ILE A 146 -17.01 1.44 -7.86
CA ILE A 146 -17.92 2.02 -6.85
C ILE A 146 -17.36 1.90 -5.42
N GLY A 147 -16.08 1.54 -5.28
CA GLY A 147 -15.42 1.34 -3.99
C GLY A 147 -15.73 0.01 -3.31
N ALA A 148 -16.41 -0.93 -3.98
CA ALA A 148 -16.78 -2.20 -3.37
C ALA A 148 -15.63 -3.23 -3.41
N LYS A 149 -15.49 -3.98 -2.32
CA LYS A 149 -14.54 -5.11 -2.24
C LYS A 149 -15.15 -6.32 -2.92
N VAL A 150 -14.36 -6.99 -3.77
CA VAL A 150 -14.79 -8.20 -4.48
C VAL A 150 -14.03 -9.41 -3.97
N SER A 151 -14.77 -10.43 -3.51
CA SER A 151 -14.23 -11.74 -3.13
C SER A 151 -14.88 -12.84 -3.94
N SER A 152 -14.19 -13.96 -4.10
CA SER A 152 -14.68 -15.12 -4.84
C SER A 152 -14.51 -16.37 -3.99
N ALA A 153 -15.59 -17.11 -3.77
CA ALA A 153 -15.59 -18.39 -3.07
C ALA A 153 -16.54 -19.37 -3.79
N GLN A 154 -16.08 -20.59 -4.06
CA GLN A 154 -16.92 -21.68 -4.62
C GLN A 154 -17.70 -21.29 -5.90
N GLY A 155 -17.09 -20.49 -6.79
CA GLY A 155 -17.73 -20.06 -8.04
C GLY A 155 -18.80 -18.96 -7.91
N LYS A 156 -19.03 -18.44 -6.69
CA LYS A 156 -19.86 -17.26 -6.42
C LYS A 156 -18.98 -16.04 -6.22
N LEU A 157 -19.39 -14.92 -6.83
CA LEU A 157 -18.77 -13.62 -6.62
C LEU A 157 -19.57 -12.85 -5.58
N SER A 158 -18.90 -12.42 -4.51
CA SER A 158 -19.46 -11.59 -3.46
C SER A 158 -18.84 -10.19 -3.53
N ILE A 159 -19.69 -9.18 -3.55
CA ILE A 159 -19.34 -7.77 -3.64
C ILE A 159 -19.86 -7.12 -2.37
N SER A 160 -18.97 -6.51 -1.59
CA SER A 160 -19.35 -5.86 -0.34
C SER A 160 -19.02 -4.37 -0.36
N LEU A 161 -19.98 -3.55 0.06
CA LEU A 161 -19.86 -2.09 0.16
C LEU A 161 -20.52 -1.62 1.46
N ILE A 162 -19.97 -0.58 2.09
CA ILE A 162 -20.61 0.13 3.20
C ILE A 162 -21.45 1.25 2.59
N VAL A 163 -22.76 1.24 2.83
CA VAL A 163 -23.72 2.21 2.29
C VAL A 163 -24.25 3.06 3.45
N ILE A 164 -24.30 4.38 3.23
CA ILE A 164 -24.97 5.33 4.12
C ILE A 164 -26.28 5.67 3.41
N ASP A 165 -27.41 5.17 3.88
CA ASP A 165 -28.69 5.41 3.22
C ASP A 165 -29.06 6.90 3.31
N LYS A 166 -29.14 7.56 2.16
CA LYS A 166 -29.85 8.84 2.01
C LYS A 166 -31.32 8.53 1.72
N GLU A 167 -32.15 8.43 2.75
CA GLU A 167 -33.56 8.79 2.58
C GLU A 167 -33.71 10.28 2.83
N GLU A 168 -33.63 11.11 1.80
CA GLU A 168 -34.35 12.39 1.81
C GLU A 168 -34.93 12.72 0.45
N LYS A 169 -36.21 13.07 0.49
CA LYS A 169 -37.01 13.55 -0.63
C LYS A 169 -36.39 14.83 -1.18
N HIS A 170 -36.26 14.91 -2.50
CA HIS A 170 -35.91 16.14 -3.20
C HIS A 170 -37.03 17.17 -3.02
N ASP A 171 -36.80 18.16 -2.15
CA ASP A 171 -37.35 19.49 -2.39
C ASP A 171 -36.31 20.31 -3.16
N GLN A 172 -36.78 20.85 -4.29
CA GLN A 172 -36.03 21.79 -5.11
C GLN A 172 -35.92 23.12 -4.35
N ASP A 173 -34.82 23.32 -3.63
CA ASP A 173 -34.33 24.67 -3.37
C ASP A 173 -32.80 24.69 -3.20
N LYS A 174 -32.19 25.72 -3.79
CA LYS A 174 -30.75 26.03 -3.92
C LYS A 174 -29.80 25.27 -2.96
N ILE A 175 -28.98 24.40 -3.52
CA ILE A 175 -27.77 23.89 -2.86
C ILE A 175 -26.73 25.03 -2.87
N ASP A 176 -26.64 25.81 -1.80
CA ASP A 176 -25.50 26.70 -1.56
C ASP A 176 -24.37 25.89 -0.90
N ASN A 177 -23.64 25.10 -1.70
CA ASN A 177 -22.63 24.13 -1.22
C ASN A 177 -21.31 24.77 -0.76
N THR A 178 -21.24 26.10 -0.70
CA THR A 178 -19.96 26.82 -0.56
C THR A 178 -19.70 27.36 0.85
N ASN A 179 -20.68 27.37 1.76
CA ASN A 179 -20.57 28.02 3.07
C ASN A 179 -19.93 29.44 3.00
N GLY A 180 -20.20 30.20 1.92
CA GLY A 180 -19.64 31.53 1.69
C GLY A 180 -18.19 31.57 1.17
N LYS A 181 -17.58 30.42 0.84
CA LYS A 181 -16.26 30.34 0.21
C LYS A 181 -16.37 30.61 -1.29
N THR A 182 -15.66 31.63 -1.79
CA THR A 182 -15.66 32.00 -3.21
C THR A 182 -14.45 31.46 -3.97
N ARG A 183 -13.50 30.84 -3.27
CA ARG A 183 -12.27 30.26 -3.82
C ARG A 183 -12.01 28.90 -3.21
N ILE A 184 -11.23 28.08 -3.91
CA ILE A 184 -10.80 26.75 -3.49
C ILE A 184 -9.33 26.57 -3.80
N GLY A 185 -8.61 25.80 -3.00
CA GLY A 185 -7.17 25.62 -3.18
C GLY A 185 -6.61 24.55 -2.28
N ASN A 186 -5.36 24.19 -2.51
CA ASN A 186 -4.61 23.27 -1.66
C ASN A 186 -3.42 24.05 -1.07
N SER A 187 -3.38 24.19 0.25
CA SER A 187 -2.32 24.95 0.93
C SER A 187 -0.96 24.26 0.88
N TYR A 188 -0.91 22.93 0.90
CA TYR A 188 0.34 22.17 0.86
C TYR A 188 1.01 22.18 -0.53
N TYR A 189 0.23 22.00 -1.60
CA TYR A 189 0.70 22.11 -2.98
C TYR A 189 0.71 23.56 -3.48
N GLY A 190 0.12 24.49 -2.73
CA GLY A 190 0.27 25.93 -2.95
C GLY A 190 -0.46 26.41 -4.20
N TRP A 191 -1.71 25.99 -4.44
CA TRP A 191 -2.51 26.47 -5.57
C TRP A 191 -3.91 26.92 -5.13
N SER A 192 -4.54 27.78 -5.92
CA SER A 192 -5.93 28.21 -5.70
C SER A 192 -6.64 28.60 -6.99
N MET A 193 -7.97 28.56 -7.01
CA MET A 193 -8.84 28.98 -8.11
C MET A 193 -10.21 29.44 -7.61
N ASN A 194 -11.05 29.97 -8.50
CA ASN A 194 -12.43 30.32 -8.15
C ASN A 194 -13.24 29.07 -7.80
N TYR A 195 -14.19 29.21 -6.88
CA TYR A 195 -15.07 28.13 -6.42
C TYR A 195 -16.53 28.46 -6.74
N PRO A 196 -17.03 28.09 -7.93
CA PRO A 196 -18.43 28.25 -8.29
C PRO A 196 -19.36 27.40 -7.39
N SER A 197 -20.58 27.87 -7.16
CA SER A 197 -21.54 27.18 -6.27
C SER A 197 -21.96 25.78 -6.74
N TRP A 198 -21.85 25.50 -8.03
CA TRP A 198 -22.13 24.17 -8.59
C TRP A 198 -21.00 23.16 -8.36
N MET A 199 -19.81 23.62 -7.98
CA MET A 199 -18.61 22.77 -7.89
C MET A 199 -18.59 22.00 -6.56
N ILE A 200 -18.50 20.67 -6.68
CA ILE A 200 -18.44 19.70 -5.60
C ILE A 200 -17.03 19.12 -5.56
N VAL A 201 -16.42 19.08 -4.37
CA VAL A 201 -15.11 18.45 -4.17
C VAL A 201 -15.28 16.93 -4.21
N GLY A 202 -14.59 16.29 -5.14
CA GLY A 202 -14.50 14.84 -5.28
C GLY A 202 -13.31 14.26 -4.52
N ARG A 203 -13.11 12.94 -4.61
CA ARG A 203 -11.95 12.28 -4.02
C ARG A 203 -10.69 12.57 -4.85
N GLY A 204 -9.65 13.09 -4.20
CA GLY A 204 -8.32 13.30 -4.79
C GLY A 204 -7.41 12.08 -4.68
N THR A 205 -6.12 12.27 -4.93
CA THR A 205 -5.10 11.24 -4.66
C THR A 205 -4.82 11.12 -3.17
N ASP A 206 -4.38 9.94 -2.72
CA ASP A 206 -4.11 9.71 -1.30
C ASP A 206 -2.96 10.57 -0.74
N ASP A 207 -2.05 11.05 -1.61
CA ASP A 207 -0.95 11.98 -1.29
C ASP A 207 -1.31 13.47 -1.52
N GLU A 208 -2.60 13.73 -1.80
CA GLU A 208 -3.20 15.03 -2.13
C GLU A 208 -2.61 15.76 -3.34
N SER A 209 -1.70 15.12 -4.09
CA SER A 209 -1.11 15.70 -5.30
C SER A 209 -2.13 15.96 -6.40
N GLY A 210 -3.23 15.22 -6.43
CA GLY A 210 -4.39 15.44 -7.28
C GLY A 210 -5.64 15.78 -6.46
N SER A 211 -6.39 16.79 -6.90
CA SER A 211 -7.70 17.15 -6.35
C SER A 211 -8.75 17.12 -7.46
N ALA A 212 -9.84 16.37 -7.26
CA ALA A 212 -10.91 16.23 -8.24
C ALA A 212 -12.14 17.07 -7.85
N PHE A 213 -12.85 17.56 -8.85
CA PHE A 213 -14.05 18.37 -8.71
C PHE A 213 -15.08 17.97 -9.77
N ASN A 214 -16.35 17.98 -9.37
CA ASN A 214 -17.48 17.63 -10.21
C ASN A 214 -18.60 18.63 -10.03
N ASP A 215 -19.67 18.51 -10.82
CA ASP A 215 -20.95 19.12 -10.50
C ASP A 215 -21.99 18.07 -10.07
N ALA A 216 -23.14 18.52 -9.56
CA ALA A 216 -24.21 17.63 -9.11
C ALA A 216 -24.77 16.73 -10.23
N THR A 217 -24.62 17.13 -11.50
CA THR A 217 -25.11 16.35 -12.65
C THR A 217 -24.04 15.41 -13.23
N GLY A 218 -22.76 15.60 -12.89
CA GLY A 218 -21.65 14.87 -13.48
C GLY A 218 -21.28 15.31 -14.90
N ARG A 219 -21.85 16.43 -15.37
CA ARG A 219 -21.52 17.08 -16.64
C ARG A 219 -20.09 17.64 -16.63
N TYR A 220 -19.71 18.29 -15.53
CA TYR A 220 -18.41 18.94 -15.41
C TYR A 220 -17.47 18.05 -14.61
N TYR A 221 -16.26 17.90 -15.12
CA TYR A 221 -15.15 17.22 -14.46
C TYR A 221 -13.94 18.13 -14.47
N LEU A 222 -13.28 18.30 -13.33
CA LEU A 222 -12.01 19.01 -13.22
C LEU A 222 -11.08 18.27 -12.28
N GLU A 223 -9.84 18.08 -12.69
CA GLU A 223 -8.75 17.74 -11.78
C GLU A 223 -7.70 18.84 -11.75
N VAL A 224 -7.08 18.99 -10.59
CA VAL A 224 -5.88 19.79 -10.39
C VAL A 224 -4.80 18.86 -9.86
N HIS A 225 -3.74 18.66 -10.63
CA HIS A 225 -2.57 17.88 -10.23
C HIS A 225 -1.37 18.78 -9.95
N ALA A 226 -0.51 18.37 -9.03
CA ALA A 226 0.73 19.04 -8.70
C ALA A 226 1.86 18.00 -8.56
N SER A 227 2.78 17.99 -9.52
CA SER A 227 3.90 17.05 -9.56
C SER A 227 5.24 17.78 -9.34
N SER A 228 6.19 17.14 -8.67
CA SER A 228 7.52 17.72 -8.45
C SER A 228 8.31 17.76 -9.75
N GLN A 229 8.90 18.92 -10.05
CA GLN A 229 9.71 19.15 -11.23
C GLN A 229 10.81 20.17 -10.90
N LYS A 230 12.00 19.68 -10.55
CA LYS A 230 13.14 20.54 -10.18
C LYS A 230 13.66 21.37 -11.35
N ALA A 231 13.73 20.77 -12.54
CA ALA A 231 14.18 21.49 -13.72
C ALA A 231 13.10 22.46 -14.19
N LYS A 232 13.47 23.74 -14.38
CA LYS A 232 12.55 24.75 -14.89
C LYS A 232 12.09 24.40 -16.30
N LEU A 233 10.78 24.40 -16.50
CA LEU A 233 10.14 24.19 -17.81
C LEU A 233 9.60 25.51 -18.32
N ILE A 234 9.85 25.82 -19.59
CA ILE A 234 9.20 26.93 -20.30
C ILE A 234 7.88 26.45 -20.92
N PRO A 235 6.97 27.35 -21.33
CA PRO A 235 5.68 26.96 -21.90
C PRO A 235 5.76 26.00 -23.09
N ASP A 236 6.80 26.11 -23.93
CA ASP A 236 6.98 25.20 -25.06
C ASP A 236 7.31 23.77 -24.58
N ASP A 237 8.16 23.61 -23.55
CA ASP A 237 8.44 22.30 -22.94
C ASP A 237 7.18 21.68 -22.33
N LEU A 238 6.34 22.51 -21.68
CA LEU A 238 5.06 22.08 -21.11
C LEU A 238 4.09 21.65 -22.21
N LEU A 239 4.11 22.33 -23.37
CA LEU A 239 3.28 21.95 -24.50
C LEU A 239 3.72 20.61 -25.09
N GLU A 240 5.01 20.40 -25.31
CA GLU A 240 5.55 19.11 -25.77
C GLU A 240 5.16 17.96 -24.83
N ARG A 241 5.19 18.21 -23.52
CA ARG A 241 4.75 17.25 -22.51
C ARG A 241 3.25 16.90 -22.65
N LEU A 242 2.37 17.91 -22.71
CA LEU A 242 0.93 17.70 -22.92
C LEU A 242 0.65 16.91 -24.20
N LEU A 243 1.35 17.23 -25.30
CA LEU A 243 1.18 16.52 -26.57
C LEU A 243 1.64 15.07 -26.49
N THR A 244 2.69 14.79 -25.71
CA THR A 244 3.14 13.42 -25.44
C THR A 244 2.08 12.67 -24.64
N GLU A 245 1.52 13.28 -23.59
CA GLU A 245 0.46 12.69 -22.76
C GLU A 245 -0.80 12.37 -23.60
N VAL A 246 -1.22 13.27 -24.48
CA VAL A 246 -2.35 13.07 -25.41
C VAL A 246 -2.05 12.00 -26.47
N SER A 247 -0.81 11.95 -26.97
CA SER A 247 -0.39 10.89 -27.91
C SER A 247 -0.40 9.52 -27.24
N ASP A 248 0.09 9.43 -26.00
CA ASP A 248 0.14 8.20 -25.22
C ASP A 248 -1.27 7.69 -24.84
N SER A 249 -2.24 8.60 -24.64
CA SER A 249 -3.65 8.25 -24.37
C SER A 249 -4.44 7.86 -25.61
N GLY A 250 -3.88 8.10 -26.81
CA GLY A 250 -4.52 7.84 -28.10
C GLY A 250 -5.59 8.87 -28.48
N ASP A 251 -5.62 10.02 -27.82
CA ASP A 251 -6.62 11.07 -28.05
C ASP A 251 -6.21 11.98 -29.22
N VAL A 252 -7.18 12.66 -29.82
CA VAL A 252 -6.94 13.54 -30.98
C VAL A 252 -6.79 14.98 -30.52
N VAL A 253 -5.65 15.61 -30.83
CA VAL A 253 -5.44 17.04 -30.61
C VAL A 253 -6.35 17.86 -31.52
N LEU A 254 -7.19 18.70 -30.93
CA LEU A 254 -8.08 19.64 -31.66
C LEU A 254 -7.56 21.08 -31.63
N HIS A 255 -6.86 21.44 -30.56
CA HIS A 255 -6.27 22.76 -30.40
C HIS A 255 -5.04 22.67 -29.49
N GLN A 256 -4.03 23.51 -29.74
CA GLN A 256 -2.84 23.62 -28.93
C GLN A 256 -2.32 25.06 -28.96
N GLU A 257 -1.87 25.57 -27.82
CA GLU A 257 -1.28 26.89 -27.73
C GLU A 257 -0.35 27.03 -26.53
N THR A 258 0.64 27.92 -26.64
CA THR A 258 1.37 28.46 -25.50
C THR A 258 0.87 29.86 -25.17
N VAL A 259 0.48 30.06 -23.92
CA VAL A 259 -0.10 31.32 -23.44
C VAL A 259 0.93 32.06 -22.61
N LEU A 260 1.52 33.10 -23.21
CA LEU A 260 2.60 33.88 -22.60
C LEU A 260 2.10 35.11 -21.83
N ARG A 261 0.85 35.54 -22.05
CA ARG A 261 0.26 36.73 -21.45
C ARG A 261 -0.63 36.33 -20.28
N GLY A 262 -0.19 36.65 -19.06
CA GLY A 262 -0.91 36.33 -17.81
C GLY A 262 0.03 36.35 -16.61
N THR A 263 -0.48 36.07 -15.40
CA THR A 263 0.33 36.02 -14.18
C THR A 263 1.35 34.87 -14.20
N VAL A 264 0.99 33.74 -14.81
CA VAL A 264 1.87 32.57 -14.99
C VAL A 264 1.68 32.06 -16.41
N PRO A 265 2.74 32.06 -17.25
CA PRO A 265 2.68 31.45 -18.58
C PRO A 265 2.35 29.96 -18.51
N TYR A 266 1.59 29.44 -19.47
CA TYR A 266 1.14 28.06 -19.47
C TYR A 266 1.00 27.47 -20.88
N ALA A 267 0.97 26.15 -20.95
CA ALA A 267 0.61 25.42 -22.17
C ALA A 267 -0.84 24.95 -22.08
N ARG A 268 -1.56 24.93 -23.21
CA ARG A 268 -2.95 24.48 -23.31
C ARG A 268 -3.08 23.51 -24.47
N VAL A 269 -3.80 22.41 -24.25
CA VAL A 269 -4.24 21.49 -25.29
C VAL A 269 -5.72 21.21 -25.11
N ILE A 270 -6.48 21.25 -26.21
CA ILE A 270 -7.83 20.67 -26.26
C ILE A 270 -7.73 19.38 -27.05
N SER A 271 -8.08 18.27 -26.42
CA SER A 271 -8.10 16.96 -27.05
C SER A 271 -9.51 16.41 -27.09
N ARG A 272 -9.71 15.41 -27.96
CA ARG A 272 -10.91 14.60 -28.01
C ARG A 272 -10.53 13.16 -27.80
N ASP A 273 -11.11 12.53 -26.79
CA ASP A 273 -10.86 11.13 -26.54
C ASP A 273 -11.61 10.21 -27.51
N VAL A 274 -11.35 8.91 -27.37
CA VAL A 274 -11.90 7.86 -28.24
C VAL A 274 -13.42 7.76 -28.20
N ASP A 275 -14.06 8.30 -27.17
CA ASP A 275 -15.51 8.30 -26.99
C ASP A 275 -16.13 9.67 -27.31
N GLY A 276 -15.32 10.59 -27.83
CA GLY A 276 -15.75 11.89 -28.33
C GLY A 276 -15.82 12.99 -27.26
N VAL A 277 -15.41 12.72 -26.01
CA VAL A 277 -15.40 13.73 -24.95
C VAL A 277 -14.27 14.71 -25.21
N LEU A 278 -14.58 16.01 -25.06
CA LEU A 278 -13.61 17.08 -25.17
C LEU A 278 -12.97 17.37 -23.82
N TRP A 279 -11.64 17.40 -23.84
CA TRP A 279 -10.81 17.68 -22.68
C TRP A 279 -9.98 18.92 -22.93
N GLU A 280 -9.89 19.79 -21.94
CA GLU A 280 -8.93 20.90 -21.92
C GLU A 280 -7.89 20.66 -20.82
N SER A 281 -6.65 20.44 -21.25
CA SER A 281 -5.48 20.30 -20.38
C SER A 281 -4.71 21.61 -20.35
N ARG A 282 -4.33 22.07 -19.15
CA ARG A 282 -3.43 23.23 -18.98
C ARG A 282 -2.30 22.90 -18.03
N GLN A 283 -1.05 23.16 -18.43
CA GLN A 283 0.13 22.97 -17.58
C GLN A 283 0.84 24.28 -17.26
N TYR A 284 1.17 24.46 -15.98
CA TYR A 284 1.87 25.62 -15.43
C TYR A 284 3.14 25.16 -14.70
N TYR A 285 4.24 25.91 -14.82
CA TYR A 285 5.45 25.66 -14.03
C TYR A 285 5.64 26.76 -12.99
N ALA A 286 5.72 26.39 -11.71
CA ALA A 286 6.07 27.27 -10.60
C ALA A 286 6.50 26.46 -9.37
N ASN A 287 7.27 27.06 -8.45
CA ASN A 287 7.63 26.44 -7.16
C ASN A 287 8.24 25.03 -7.27
N GLU A 288 9.09 24.80 -8.28
CA GLU A 288 9.66 23.49 -8.61
C GLU A 288 8.61 22.39 -8.82
N ARG A 289 7.46 22.78 -9.38
CA ARG A 289 6.33 21.90 -9.66
C ARG A 289 5.74 22.18 -11.03
N VAL A 290 5.17 21.14 -11.62
CA VAL A 290 4.21 21.26 -12.72
C VAL A 290 2.83 21.11 -12.12
N TYR A 291 2.00 22.13 -12.31
CA TYR A 291 0.58 22.09 -12.02
C TYR A 291 -0.18 21.77 -13.30
N GLU A 292 -1.11 20.84 -13.25
CA GLU A 292 -1.92 20.46 -14.39
C GLU A 292 -3.41 20.59 -14.05
N LEU A 293 -4.14 21.27 -14.92
CA LEU A 293 -5.60 21.27 -14.92
C LEU A 293 -6.06 20.30 -16.00
N TYR A 294 -6.98 19.41 -15.66
CA TYR A 294 -7.60 18.49 -16.61
C TYR A 294 -9.12 18.64 -16.52
N PHE A 295 -9.73 19.27 -17.52
CA PHE A 295 -11.15 19.67 -17.48
C PHE A 295 -11.96 19.05 -18.62
N ALA A 296 -13.15 18.54 -18.33
CA ALA A 296 -14.13 18.13 -19.32
C ALA A 296 -15.50 18.79 -19.08
N ASP A 297 -16.17 19.11 -20.18
CA ASP A 297 -17.59 19.44 -20.24
C ASP A 297 -18.29 18.39 -21.09
N GLY A 298 -19.12 17.56 -20.46
CA GLY A 298 -19.83 16.46 -21.10
C GLY A 298 -20.83 16.86 -22.18
N GLU A 299 -21.16 18.15 -22.31
CA GLU A 299 -22.03 18.70 -23.36
C GLU A 299 -21.25 19.48 -24.44
N ALA A 300 -19.92 19.62 -24.32
CA ALA A 300 -19.12 20.28 -25.34
C ALA A 300 -19.01 19.40 -26.59
N VAL A 301 -19.44 19.93 -27.74
CA VAL A 301 -19.44 19.19 -29.03
C VAL A 301 -18.39 19.72 -30.00
N HIS A 302 -17.95 20.96 -29.81
CA HIS A 302 -16.91 21.60 -30.61
C HIS A 302 -15.83 22.18 -29.69
N TYR A 303 -14.55 22.16 -30.09
CA TYR A 303 -13.44 22.60 -29.21
C TYR A 303 -13.60 24.04 -28.69
N LYS A 304 -14.23 24.92 -29.48
CA LYS A 304 -14.55 26.30 -29.08
C LYS A 304 -15.58 26.40 -27.96
N ASP A 305 -16.38 25.36 -27.70
CA ASP A 305 -17.29 25.35 -26.55
C ASP A 305 -16.54 25.43 -25.22
N MET A 306 -15.29 24.97 -25.19
CA MET A 306 -14.43 25.04 -24.00
C MET A 306 -14.12 26.48 -23.58
N ASP A 307 -14.18 27.45 -24.50
CA ASP A 307 -13.94 28.87 -24.20
C ASP A 307 -15.00 29.46 -23.25
N LYS A 308 -16.18 28.82 -23.13
CA LYS A 308 -17.20 29.18 -22.12
C LYS A 308 -16.67 29.06 -20.68
N HIS A 309 -15.66 28.22 -20.47
CA HIS A 309 -15.05 27.94 -19.17
C HIS A 309 -13.72 28.68 -18.93
N ALA A 310 -13.32 29.56 -19.86
CA ALA A 310 -12.06 30.30 -19.77
C ALA A 310 -11.94 31.14 -18.48
N GLY A 311 -13.06 31.65 -17.95
CA GLY A 311 -13.09 32.38 -16.68
C GLY A 311 -12.75 31.51 -15.46
N LEU A 312 -13.23 30.25 -15.43
CA LEU A 312 -12.92 29.31 -14.36
C LEU A 312 -11.46 28.86 -14.45
N LEU A 313 -11.04 28.33 -15.62
CA LEU A 313 -9.69 27.80 -15.79
C LEU A 313 -8.61 28.91 -15.71
N GLY A 314 -8.92 30.13 -16.19
CA GLY A 314 -8.05 31.30 -16.08
C GLY A 314 -7.97 31.89 -14.66
N SER A 315 -8.83 31.47 -13.74
CA SER A 315 -8.75 31.86 -12.33
C SER A 315 -7.69 31.10 -11.55
N PHE A 316 -7.12 30.03 -12.12
CA PHE A 316 -6.09 29.23 -11.47
C PHE A 316 -4.84 30.07 -11.15
N ARG A 317 -4.27 29.82 -9.97
CA ARG A 317 -3.06 30.45 -9.46
C ARG A 317 -2.16 29.37 -8.87
N THR A 318 -0.88 29.42 -9.19
CA THR A 318 0.19 28.60 -8.56
C THR A 318 0.62 29.17 -7.20
N SER A 319 -0.33 29.74 -6.46
CA SER A 319 -0.14 30.26 -5.11
C SER A 319 -1.39 30.03 -4.26
N TYR A 320 -1.17 29.91 -2.95
CA TYR A 320 -2.20 29.80 -1.92
C TYR A 320 -1.95 30.87 -0.85
N SER A 321 -2.99 31.61 -0.44
CA SER A 321 -2.88 32.65 0.57
C SER A 321 -3.48 32.15 1.89
N ALA A 322 -2.63 31.79 2.86
CA ALA A 322 -3.07 31.24 4.15
C ALA A 322 -3.97 32.17 4.98
N GLY A 323 -3.89 33.49 4.75
CA GLY A 323 -4.76 34.47 5.41
C GLY A 323 -6.11 34.70 4.71
N ASP A 324 -6.29 34.18 3.49
CA ASP A 324 -7.51 34.39 2.70
C ASP A 324 -8.62 33.43 3.13
N ARG A 325 -9.48 33.92 4.03
CA ARG A 325 -10.64 33.16 4.55
C ARG A 325 -11.69 32.84 3.49
N THR A 326 -11.61 33.41 2.28
CA THR A 326 -12.52 33.06 1.17
C THR A 326 -12.14 31.75 0.49
N ILE A 327 -10.92 31.26 0.71
CA ILE A 327 -10.44 29.99 0.16
C ILE A 327 -10.94 28.83 1.04
N LYS A 328 -11.56 27.84 0.41
CA LYS A 328 -11.73 26.50 0.96
C LYS A 328 -10.44 25.73 0.73
N ASP A 329 -9.73 25.39 1.80
CA ASP A 329 -8.57 24.51 1.71
C ASP A 329 -9.05 23.07 1.52
N VAL A 330 -8.50 22.38 0.52
CA VAL A 330 -8.73 20.95 0.31
C VAL A 330 -7.62 20.08 0.87
N SER A 331 -6.54 20.68 1.41
CA SER A 331 -5.47 19.92 2.04
C SER A 331 -5.83 19.51 3.47
N SER A 332 -5.57 18.25 3.81
CA SER A 332 -5.59 17.77 5.20
C SER A 332 -4.21 17.85 5.87
N ILE A 333 -3.17 18.24 5.12
CA ILE A 333 -1.79 18.30 5.62
C ILE A 333 -1.61 19.53 6.51
N VAL A 334 -1.30 19.29 7.79
CA VAL A 334 -1.05 20.34 8.78
C VAL A 334 0.42 20.31 9.20
N ALA A 335 1.10 21.45 9.12
CA ALA A 335 2.53 21.59 9.47
C ALA A 335 3.48 20.60 8.76
N GLY A 336 3.07 20.11 7.58
CA GLY A 336 3.82 19.13 6.78
C GLY A 336 3.56 17.67 7.17
N LEU A 337 2.60 17.42 8.07
CA LEU A 337 2.17 16.09 8.47
C LEU A 337 0.79 15.74 7.91
N ARG A 338 0.61 14.48 7.54
CA ARG A 338 -0.68 13.87 7.17
C ARG A 338 -1.15 13.01 8.32
N GLU A 339 -2.42 13.08 8.64
CA GLU A 339 -3.02 12.24 9.68
C GLU A 339 -2.99 10.76 9.26
N ALA A 340 -2.66 9.91 10.22
CA ALA A 340 -2.60 8.47 10.11
C ALA A 340 -2.94 7.84 11.46
N GLY A 341 -3.21 6.54 11.46
CA GLY A 341 -3.52 5.84 12.70
C GLY A 341 -4.36 4.60 12.47
N ASN A 342 -4.87 4.05 13.57
CA ASN A 342 -5.77 2.93 13.56
C ASN A 342 -6.81 3.09 14.67
N GLU A 343 -8.04 3.38 14.26
CA GLU A 343 -9.18 3.59 15.16
C GLU A 343 -9.48 2.34 16.00
N GLU A 344 -9.23 1.12 15.49
CA GLU A 344 -9.42 -0.10 16.27
C GLU A 344 -8.50 -0.13 17.49
N TYR A 345 -7.30 0.46 17.41
CA TYR A 345 -6.38 0.55 18.54
C TYR A 345 -6.43 1.90 19.28
N GLY A 346 -7.35 2.78 18.90
CA GLY A 346 -7.51 4.11 19.50
C GLY A 346 -6.25 4.97 19.39
N ILE A 347 -5.50 4.89 18.29
CA ILE A 347 -4.24 5.64 18.12
C ILE A 347 -4.23 6.43 16.81
N TRP A 348 -3.86 7.70 16.90
CA TRP A 348 -3.75 8.65 15.80
C TRP A 348 -2.45 9.46 15.91
N PHE A 349 -1.88 9.83 14.77
CA PHE A 349 -0.64 10.61 14.71
C PHE A 349 -0.45 11.23 13.31
N GLY A 350 0.35 12.29 13.25
CA GLY A 350 0.81 12.86 12.01
C GLY A 350 2.09 12.19 11.50
N ILE A 351 2.14 11.85 10.21
CA ILE A 351 3.35 11.37 9.53
C ILE A 351 3.82 12.38 8.48
N PRO A 352 5.11 12.43 8.09
CA PRO A 352 5.57 13.30 7.00
C PRO A 352 4.71 13.13 5.74
N ALA A 353 4.21 14.23 5.17
CA ALA A 353 3.19 14.20 4.13
C ALA A 353 3.52 13.38 2.87
N GLY A 354 4.83 13.21 2.58
CA GLY A 354 5.31 12.42 1.44
C GLY A 354 5.49 10.93 1.73
N TRP A 355 5.12 10.44 2.91
CA TRP A 355 5.22 9.03 3.27
C TRP A 355 4.03 8.22 2.77
N GLU A 356 4.30 6.95 2.48
CA GLU A 356 3.28 5.94 2.21
C GLU A 356 2.57 5.58 3.52
N ILE A 357 1.26 5.33 3.42
CA ILE A 357 0.40 4.94 4.54
C ILE A 357 0.02 3.47 4.39
N ASN A 358 0.29 2.68 5.42
CA ASN A 358 -0.29 1.35 5.58
C ASN A 358 -0.91 1.21 6.99
N ASN A 359 -2.12 1.74 7.16
CA ASN A 359 -2.85 1.67 8.44
C ASN A 359 -3.13 0.24 8.90
N LYS A 360 -3.25 -0.71 7.97
CA LYS A 360 -3.52 -2.11 8.31
C LYS A 360 -2.37 -2.74 9.08
N ASP A 361 -1.16 -2.58 8.56
CA ASP A 361 0.06 -3.11 9.19
C ASP A 361 0.72 -2.06 10.11
N MET A 362 0.07 -0.90 10.29
CA MET A 362 0.55 0.27 11.04
C MET A 362 2.01 0.63 10.73
N LEU A 363 2.34 0.62 9.44
CA LEU A 363 3.66 0.92 8.92
C LEU A 363 3.58 2.11 7.95
N TYR A 364 4.42 3.09 8.18
CA TYR A 364 4.41 4.35 7.45
C TYR A 364 5.83 4.69 7.08
N GLY A 365 6.08 5.20 5.87
CA GLY A 365 7.46 5.47 5.51
C GLY A 365 7.67 5.82 4.07
N LYS A 366 8.92 6.15 3.76
CA LYS A 366 9.37 6.29 2.39
C LYS A 366 10.77 5.72 2.28
N GLU A 367 10.98 4.92 1.23
CA GLU A 367 12.24 4.23 1.00
C GLU A 367 13.42 5.22 1.08
N LYS A 368 14.43 4.87 1.89
CA LYS A 368 15.64 5.67 2.17
C LYS A 368 15.43 6.99 2.95
N GLU A 369 14.19 7.39 3.20
CA GLU A 369 13.88 8.62 3.96
C GLU A 369 13.57 8.35 5.44
N GLY A 370 13.04 7.17 5.75
CA GLY A 370 12.71 6.73 7.11
C GLY A 370 11.37 6.00 7.19
N TYR A 371 11.03 5.55 8.39
CA TYR A 371 9.72 4.94 8.68
C TYR A 371 9.24 5.26 10.10
N LEU A 372 7.94 5.08 10.30
CA LEU A 372 7.26 4.96 11.58
C LEU A 372 6.54 3.61 11.58
N SER A 373 6.82 2.75 12.54
CA SER A 373 6.03 1.55 12.83
C SER A 373 5.27 1.78 14.13
N VAL A 374 4.09 1.18 14.25
CA VAL A 374 3.35 1.13 15.51
C VAL A 374 2.93 -0.31 15.78
N LEU A 375 3.16 -0.77 17.00
CA LEU A 375 2.76 -2.07 17.49
C LEU A 375 2.00 -1.91 18.81
N VAL A 376 0.85 -2.59 18.91
CA VAL A 376 0.03 -2.62 20.13
C VAL A 376 -0.06 -4.05 20.62
N THR A 377 0.37 -4.29 21.87
CA THR A 377 0.42 -5.63 22.48
C THR A 377 -0.08 -5.59 23.92
N SER A 378 -0.35 -6.75 24.50
CA SER A 378 -0.57 -6.87 25.94
C SER A 378 0.76 -6.95 26.69
N ALA A 379 0.85 -6.25 27.82
CA ALA A 379 1.97 -6.39 28.73
C ALA A 379 1.97 -7.81 29.34
N PRO A 380 3.13 -8.49 29.43
CA PRO A 380 3.23 -9.75 30.14
C PRO A 380 2.91 -9.55 31.63
N PRO A 381 2.39 -10.57 32.33
CA PRO A 381 2.12 -10.46 33.75
C PRO A 381 3.41 -10.39 34.57
N GLY A 382 3.35 -9.79 35.76
CA GLY A 382 4.46 -9.76 36.71
C GLY A 382 5.51 -8.69 36.41
N ALA A 383 6.73 -8.88 36.91
CA ALA A 383 7.80 -7.87 36.87
C ALA A 383 8.29 -7.56 35.44
N GLU A 384 8.28 -8.56 34.55
CA GLU A 384 8.61 -8.41 33.12
C GLU A 384 7.59 -7.53 32.36
N GLY A 385 6.41 -7.36 32.96
CA GLY A 385 5.35 -6.50 32.46
C GLY A 385 5.59 -5.01 32.66
N THR A 386 6.58 -4.61 33.44
CA THR A 386 6.81 -3.18 33.74
C THR A 386 7.40 -2.43 32.55
N LEU A 387 7.20 -1.11 32.53
CA LEU A 387 7.76 -0.23 31.50
C LEU A 387 9.30 -0.26 31.56
N GLU A 388 9.87 -0.24 32.77
CA GLU A 388 11.31 -0.29 32.99
C GLU A 388 11.92 -1.62 32.52
N ALA A 389 11.28 -2.75 32.83
CA ALA A 389 11.73 -4.06 32.35
C ALA A 389 11.66 -4.16 30.82
N TRP A 390 10.62 -3.57 30.20
CA TRP A 390 10.48 -3.54 28.76
C TRP A 390 11.62 -2.76 28.07
N GLY A 391 11.94 -1.55 28.56
CA GLY A 391 13.05 -0.77 28.02
C GLY A 391 14.41 -1.47 28.20
N GLN A 392 14.64 -2.10 29.34
CA GLN A 392 15.85 -2.90 29.57
C GLN A 392 15.94 -4.09 28.61
N ARG A 393 14.82 -4.76 28.32
CA ARG A 393 14.76 -5.88 27.39
C ARG A 393 15.05 -5.46 25.95
N LEU A 394 14.55 -4.30 25.51
CA LEU A 394 14.88 -3.74 24.19
C LEU A 394 16.37 -3.41 24.06
N LYS A 395 16.96 -2.81 25.11
CA LYS A 395 18.41 -2.54 25.15
C LYS A 395 19.25 -3.82 25.06
N GLU A 396 18.87 -4.87 25.78
CA GLU A 396 19.52 -6.18 25.70
C GLU A 396 19.37 -6.80 24.31
N TRP A 397 18.16 -6.72 23.74
CA TRP A 397 17.88 -7.21 22.40
C TRP A 397 18.79 -6.56 21.35
N LEU A 398 19.03 -5.24 21.43
CA LEU A 398 19.92 -4.54 20.52
C LEU A 398 21.35 -5.11 20.58
N ALA A 399 21.88 -5.29 21.79
CA ALA A 399 23.22 -5.84 22.02
C ALA A 399 23.35 -7.31 21.58
N GLU A 400 22.28 -8.10 21.67
CA GLU A 400 22.26 -9.47 21.18
C GLU A 400 22.08 -9.57 19.66
N SER A 401 21.52 -8.52 19.03
CA SER A 401 21.15 -8.53 17.61
C SER A 401 22.21 -7.92 16.71
N PHE A 402 23.08 -7.06 17.23
CA PHE A 402 24.15 -6.40 16.47
C PHE A 402 25.53 -6.63 17.08
N VAL A 403 26.55 -6.73 16.23
CA VAL A 403 27.94 -6.73 16.69
C VAL A 403 28.32 -5.34 17.23
N GLN A 404 29.30 -5.28 18.13
CA GLN A 404 29.62 -4.07 18.91
C GLN A 404 29.81 -2.78 18.08
N ASP A 405 30.37 -2.88 16.88
CA ASP A 405 30.64 -1.72 16.01
C ASP A 405 29.46 -1.35 15.10
N SER A 406 28.35 -2.08 15.17
CA SER A 406 27.16 -1.93 14.32
C SER A 406 25.95 -1.35 15.05
N TYR A 407 26.07 -1.01 16.33
CA TYR A 407 25.02 -0.31 17.06
C TYR A 407 25.59 0.62 18.14
N GLU A 408 24.75 1.55 18.59
CA GLU A 408 25.04 2.49 19.66
C GLU A 408 23.75 2.71 20.47
N TYR A 409 23.80 2.51 21.78
CA TYR A 409 22.73 2.92 22.69
C TYR A 409 22.98 4.37 23.11
N VAL A 410 22.12 5.29 22.66
CA VAL A 410 22.31 6.73 22.91
C VAL A 410 21.77 7.12 24.29
N GLY A 411 20.58 6.64 24.63
CA GLY A 411 20.01 6.90 25.95
C GLY A 411 18.50 6.68 26.03
N ILE A 412 17.95 7.02 27.19
CA ILE A 412 16.52 6.93 27.48
C ILE A 412 16.03 8.21 28.15
N LYS A 413 14.83 8.67 27.77
CA LYS A 413 14.22 9.89 28.32
C LYS A 413 12.72 9.69 28.59
N PRO A 414 12.15 10.35 29.60
CA PRO A 414 10.71 10.27 29.84
C PRO A 414 9.92 11.01 28.75
N VAL A 415 8.70 10.56 28.51
CA VAL A 415 7.71 11.24 27.66
C VAL A 415 6.33 11.16 28.31
N VAL A 416 5.42 12.08 27.94
CA VAL A 416 4.00 11.99 28.27
C VAL A 416 3.21 12.08 26.98
N ILE A 417 2.37 11.08 26.71
CA ILE A 417 1.48 11.02 25.54
C ILE A 417 0.07 10.83 26.08
N SER A 418 -0.87 11.67 25.64
CA SER A 418 -2.28 11.62 26.10
C SER A 418 -2.44 11.52 27.63
N GLY A 419 -1.58 12.22 28.38
CA GLY A 419 -1.58 12.21 29.85
C GLY A 419 -0.94 10.99 30.52
N VAL A 420 -0.48 9.98 29.78
CA VAL A 420 0.20 8.79 30.32
C VAL A 420 1.71 8.94 30.19
N LYS A 421 2.42 8.62 31.28
CA LYS A 421 3.89 8.60 31.30
C LYS A 421 4.41 7.39 30.51
N GLY A 422 5.42 7.64 29.70
CA GLY A 422 6.20 6.65 28.98
C GLY A 422 7.67 6.98 28.97
N GLN A 423 8.39 6.32 28.07
CA GLN A 423 9.80 6.56 27.83
C GLN A 423 10.12 6.47 26.34
N ILE A 424 11.18 7.14 25.92
CA ILE A 424 11.74 7.08 24.58
C ILE A 424 13.17 6.61 24.72
N GLN A 425 13.47 5.46 24.14
CA GLN A 425 14.82 4.97 23.96
C GLN A 425 15.33 5.45 22.61
N GLU A 426 16.56 5.96 22.58
CA GLU A 426 17.23 6.43 21.37
C GLU A 426 18.41 5.50 21.11
N VAL A 427 18.41 4.89 19.92
CA VAL A 427 19.42 3.93 19.50
C VAL A 427 19.89 4.28 18.09
N ARG A 428 21.09 3.84 17.76
CA ARG A 428 21.58 3.88 16.39
C ARG A 428 22.06 2.50 15.99
N TYR A 429 21.84 2.14 14.75
CA TYR A 429 22.33 0.87 14.20
C TYR A 429 22.72 1.03 12.73
N ASN A 430 23.55 0.11 12.26
CA ASN A 430 24.02 0.09 10.88
C ASN A 430 24.16 -1.36 10.39
N PHE A 431 23.40 -1.70 9.35
CA PHE A 431 23.48 -3.01 8.71
C PHE A 431 24.69 -3.16 7.77
N GLY A 432 25.43 -2.08 7.49
CA GLY A 432 26.66 -2.03 6.69
C GLY A 432 26.67 -0.93 5.64
N ASP A 433 25.51 -0.36 5.28
CA ASP A 433 25.37 0.68 4.27
C ASP A 433 25.30 2.09 4.85
N GLN A 434 24.45 2.30 5.85
CA GLN A 434 24.22 3.59 6.49
C GLN A 434 23.79 3.42 7.94
N TRP A 435 24.20 4.38 8.77
CA TRP A 435 23.66 4.50 10.12
C TRP A 435 22.21 4.99 10.07
N ILE A 436 21.41 4.45 10.99
CA ILE A 436 20.02 4.82 11.22
C ILE A 436 19.92 5.21 12.69
N THR A 437 19.27 6.33 12.98
CA THR A 437 18.86 6.72 14.33
C THR A 437 17.40 6.35 14.51
N GLU A 438 17.08 5.56 15.52
CA GLU A 438 15.72 5.12 15.83
C GLU A 438 15.29 5.62 17.21
N TYR A 439 14.05 6.12 17.26
CA TYR A 439 13.38 6.52 18.48
C TYR A 439 12.30 5.50 18.81
N GLU A 440 12.52 4.75 19.87
CA GLU A 440 11.67 3.69 20.37
C GLU A 440 10.78 4.26 21.50
N VAL A 441 9.55 4.65 21.16
CA VAL A 441 8.57 5.18 22.11
C VAL A 441 7.82 4.03 22.76
N MET A 442 7.85 4.00 24.08
CA MET A 442 7.20 2.99 24.90
C MET A 442 6.18 3.64 25.81
N ILE A 443 4.92 3.26 25.64
CA ILE A 443 3.81 3.67 26.50
C ILE A 443 3.09 2.42 26.99
N GLN A 444 2.70 2.41 28.27
CA GLN A 444 1.94 1.32 28.84
C GLN A 444 0.80 1.84 29.71
N LYS A 445 -0.42 1.36 29.44
CA LYS A 445 -1.63 1.71 30.19
C LYS A 445 -2.61 0.55 30.17
N ASN A 446 -3.32 0.33 31.28
CA ASN A 446 -4.38 -0.68 31.40
C ASN A 446 -3.96 -2.13 31.02
N GLY A 447 -2.67 -2.47 31.15
CA GLY A 447 -2.15 -3.80 30.78
C GLY A 447 -1.81 -3.95 29.30
N TYR A 448 -1.86 -2.88 28.52
CA TYR A 448 -1.49 -2.84 27.10
C TYR A 448 -0.29 -1.92 26.86
N ARG A 449 0.52 -2.26 25.86
CA ARG A 449 1.70 -1.56 25.41
C ARG A 449 1.45 -0.96 24.04
N TYR A 450 1.89 0.27 23.86
CA TYR A 450 1.98 0.95 22.57
C TYR A 450 3.45 1.22 22.32
N TYR A 451 3.96 0.65 21.24
CA TYR A 451 5.34 0.75 20.82
C TYR A 451 5.39 1.47 19.46
N LEU A 452 6.12 2.57 19.39
CA LEU A 452 6.31 3.30 18.14
C LEU A 452 7.80 3.37 17.82
N GLU A 453 8.20 2.99 16.62
CA GLU A 453 9.59 3.09 16.16
C GLU A 453 9.68 4.12 15.05
N TYR A 454 10.34 5.25 15.31
CA TYR A 454 10.61 6.26 14.29
C TYR A 454 12.07 6.20 13.86
N ALA A 455 12.33 5.66 12.68
CA ALA A 455 13.66 5.43 12.16
C ALA A 455 14.06 6.49 11.12
N VAL A 456 15.26 7.04 11.32
CA VAL A 456 15.82 8.14 10.53
C VAL A 456 17.20 7.75 10.01
N PRO A 457 17.32 7.40 8.71
CA PRO A 457 18.63 7.22 8.08
C PRO A 457 19.47 8.49 8.14
N ASP A 458 20.78 8.33 8.37
CA ASP A 458 21.73 9.44 8.38
C ASP A 458 21.64 10.25 7.07
N GLY A 459 21.69 11.58 7.19
CA GLY A 459 21.51 12.51 6.06
C GLY A 459 20.06 12.95 5.82
N GLN A 460 19.06 12.29 6.40
CA GLN A 460 17.65 12.67 6.27
C GLN A 460 17.24 13.79 7.24
N LYS A 461 17.80 14.99 7.02
CA LYS A 461 17.61 16.16 7.90
C LYS A 461 16.15 16.55 8.10
N LYS A 462 15.32 16.44 7.05
CA LYS A 462 13.89 16.76 7.13
C LYS A 462 13.17 15.78 8.06
N THR A 463 13.32 14.48 7.82
CA THR A 463 12.76 13.41 8.67
C THR A 463 13.21 13.57 10.12
N ALA A 464 14.49 13.86 10.36
CA ALA A 464 15.01 14.14 11.70
C ALA A 464 14.33 15.35 12.36
N SER A 465 14.13 16.44 11.60
CA SER A 465 13.49 17.65 12.10
C SER A 465 11.98 17.49 12.36
N ASP A 466 11.32 16.63 11.59
CA ASP A 466 9.89 16.38 11.72
C ASP A 466 9.56 15.48 12.93
N TRP A 467 10.54 14.74 13.48
CA TRP A 467 10.35 13.87 14.65
C TRP A 467 9.61 14.55 15.80
N LYS A 468 10.01 15.78 16.16
CA LYS A 468 9.36 16.52 17.26
C LYS A 468 7.89 16.82 16.98
N LYS A 469 7.53 17.05 15.71
CA LYS A 469 6.14 17.29 15.31
C LYS A 469 5.34 16.00 15.30
N VAL A 470 5.91 14.92 14.77
CA VAL A 470 5.32 13.58 14.77
C VAL A 470 4.99 13.16 16.20
N LEU A 471 5.99 13.20 17.09
CA LEU A 471 5.81 12.85 18.51
C LEU A 471 4.74 13.72 19.20
N ALA A 472 4.72 15.03 18.91
CA ALA A 472 3.74 15.94 19.50
C ALA A 472 2.31 15.75 18.97
N SER A 473 2.16 15.08 17.82
CA SER A 473 0.85 14.78 17.21
C SER A 473 0.29 13.42 17.63
N VAL A 474 1.03 12.62 18.41
CA VAL A 474 0.54 11.31 18.84
C VAL A 474 -0.58 11.49 19.85
N GLU A 475 -1.74 10.97 19.50
CA GLU A 475 -2.92 10.89 20.34
C GLU A 475 -3.32 9.42 20.50
N ILE A 476 -3.74 9.08 21.72
CA ILE A 476 -4.09 7.72 22.11
C ILE A 476 -5.29 7.80 23.05
N ASP A 477 -6.38 7.16 22.66
CA ASP A 477 -7.49 6.82 23.53
C ASP A 477 -7.21 5.45 24.18
N TYR A 478 -6.82 5.48 25.45
CA TYR A 478 -6.41 4.27 26.19
C TYR A 478 -7.57 3.37 26.63
N ASP A 479 -8.81 3.77 26.38
CA ASP A 479 -9.99 3.00 26.76
C ASP A 479 -10.45 2.11 25.59
N VAL A 480 -10.15 2.48 24.34
CA VAL A 480 -10.51 1.72 23.13
C VAL A 480 -9.98 0.28 23.14
N VAL A 481 -8.69 0.08 23.46
CA VAL A 481 -8.09 -1.26 23.41
C VAL A 481 -8.66 -2.20 24.49
N PRO A 482 -8.71 -1.80 25.78
CA PRO A 482 -9.35 -2.63 26.81
C PRO A 482 -10.82 -2.98 26.54
N GLU A 483 -11.58 -2.10 25.88
CA GLU A 483 -13.00 -2.34 25.55
C GLU A 483 -13.19 -3.36 24.43
N ASN A 484 -12.30 -3.35 23.45
CA ASN A 484 -12.46 -4.12 22.21
C ASN A 484 -11.59 -5.38 22.14
N PHE A 485 -10.56 -5.48 22.98
CA PHE A 485 -9.56 -6.55 22.89
C PHE A 485 -9.33 -7.28 24.21
N GLY A 486 -9.14 -8.60 24.12
CA GLY A 486 -8.59 -9.39 25.21
C GLY A 486 -7.06 -9.27 25.25
N ARG A 487 -6.36 -10.40 25.36
CA ARG A 487 -4.90 -10.43 25.21
C ARG A 487 -4.53 -10.35 23.73
N ILE A 488 -3.69 -9.38 23.34
CA ILE A 488 -3.30 -9.13 21.96
C ILE A 488 -1.79 -9.22 21.75
N GLY A 489 -1.39 -10.02 20.77
CA GLY A 489 0.00 -10.18 20.34
C GLY A 489 0.94 -10.70 21.42
N ASP A 490 2.18 -10.94 20.99
CA ASP A 490 3.36 -11.05 21.82
C ASP A 490 4.53 -10.47 20.99
N GLU A 491 5.53 -9.86 21.63
CA GLU A 491 6.72 -9.34 20.93
C GLU A 491 7.67 -10.52 20.63
N SER A 492 7.44 -11.20 19.50
CA SER A 492 8.17 -12.41 19.07
C SER A 492 9.69 -12.25 19.17
N TYR A 493 10.21 -11.08 18.79
CA TYR A 493 11.64 -10.76 18.79
C TYR A 493 12.23 -10.56 20.21
N LEU A 494 11.41 -10.29 21.23
CA LEU A 494 11.84 -10.22 22.64
C LEU A 494 11.67 -11.54 23.40
N MET A 495 11.09 -12.56 22.77
CA MET A 495 10.94 -13.88 23.37
C MET A 495 12.29 -14.48 23.79
N ASP A 496 12.22 -15.40 24.74
CA ASP A 496 13.37 -16.21 25.16
C ASP A 496 13.97 -16.95 23.96
N LYS A 497 15.20 -16.54 23.58
CA LYS A 497 15.97 -17.07 22.44
C LYS A 497 16.42 -18.53 22.62
N THR A 498 16.20 -19.12 23.80
CA THR A 498 16.42 -20.54 24.04
C THR A 498 15.22 -21.41 23.69
N LYS A 499 14.02 -20.82 23.54
CA LYS A 499 12.82 -21.57 23.21
C LYS A 499 12.80 -21.92 21.74
N MET A 500 12.57 -23.21 21.48
CA MET A 500 12.39 -23.77 20.15
C MET A 500 10.93 -24.23 19.94
N ARG A 501 10.58 -24.45 18.69
CA ARG A 501 9.33 -25.03 18.20
C ARG A 501 9.70 -26.20 17.29
N SER A 502 9.35 -27.40 17.70
CA SER A 502 9.52 -28.59 16.89
C SER A 502 8.57 -28.60 15.70
N LYS A 503 9.11 -28.96 14.54
CA LYS A 503 8.41 -29.04 13.26
C LYS A 503 8.82 -30.34 12.56
N ASN A 504 7.92 -30.88 11.76
CA ASN A 504 8.14 -32.11 11.02
C ASN A 504 7.50 -32.01 9.64
N SER A 505 8.04 -32.79 8.71
CA SER A 505 7.44 -33.07 7.42
C SER A 505 7.30 -34.58 7.27
N GLU A 506 6.07 -35.06 7.14
CA GLU A 506 5.81 -36.47 6.82
C GLU A 506 6.07 -36.71 5.32
N ALA A 507 5.69 -35.79 4.45
CA ALA A 507 5.90 -35.92 3.01
C ALA A 507 7.39 -35.89 2.64
N TYR A 508 8.21 -35.15 3.37
CA TYR A 508 9.64 -35.03 3.11
C TYR A 508 10.50 -35.63 4.22
N HIS A 509 9.95 -36.47 5.08
CA HIS A 509 10.71 -37.33 5.99
C HIS A 509 11.79 -36.61 6.82
N TYR A 510 11.48 -35.44 7.38
CA TYR A 510 12.40 -34.74 8.29
C TYR A 510 11.74 -34.14 9.52
N HIS A 511 12.55 -33.92 10.54
CA HIS A 511 12.26 -33.18 11.75
C HIS A 511 13.25 -32.01 11.90
N ILE A 512 12.79 -30.90 12.47
CA ILE A 512 13.64 -29.76 12.82
C ILE A 512 13.03 -28.92 13.95
N ASP A 513 13.87 -28.41 14.83
CA ASP A 513 13.51 -27.40 15.82
C ASP A 513 13.82 -25.99 15.31
N ILE A 514 12.81 -25.11 15.27
CA ILE A 514 12.95 -23.71 14.84
C ILE A 514 12.85 -22.78 16.07
N PRO A 515 13.75 -21.77 16.23
CA PRO A 515 13.64 -20.80 17.31
C PRO A 515 12.31 -20.08 17.30
N ARG A 516 11.69 -19.93 18.47
CA ARG A 516 10.35 -19.32 18.56
C ARG A 516 10.31 -17.87 18.10
N TYR A 517 11.41 -17.15 18.21
CA TYR A 517 11.49 -15.74 17.84
C TYR A 517 11.71 -15.53 16.33
N TRP A 518 11.94 -16.59 15.54
CA TRP A 518 12.02 -16.47 14.09
C TRP A 518 10.63 -16.33 13.49
N GLU A 519 10.52 -15.44 12.51
CA GLU A 519 9.26 -15.12 11.84
C GLU A 519 9.07 -15.99 10.60
N PRO A 520 7.94 -16.69 10.47
CA PRO A 520 7.68 -17.51 9.29
C PRO A 520 7.32 -16.64 8.08
N ALA A 521 8.06 -16.78 6.99
CA ALA A 521 7.64 -16.31 5.67
C ALA A 521 6.84 -17.40 4.94
N ARG A 522 7.25 -18.67 5.11
CA ARG A 522 6.55 -19.88 4.66
C ARG A 522 6.80 -21.01 5.65
N ASP A 523 5.78 -21.42 6.39
CA ASP A 523 5.90 -22.43 7.46
C ASP A 523 5.07 -23.69 7.23
N GLN A 524 4.68 -23.95 5.99
CA GLN A 524 4.00 -25.18 5.60
C GLN A 524 5.03 -26.27 5.27
N PHE A 525 5.43 -27.05 6.28
CA PHE A 525 6.50 -28.06 6.20
C PHE A 525 6.21 -29.23 5.24
N GLU A 526 4.95 -29.40 4.85
CA GLU A 526 4.54 -30.35 3.81
C GLU A 526 4.66 -29.77 2.38
N GLN A 527 5.20 -28.56 2.22
CA GLN A 527 5.57 -27.97 0.93
C GLN A 527 7.07 -28.06 0.68
N SER A 528 7.46 -28.00 -0.58
CA SER A 528 8.85 -28.09 -1.03
C SER A 528 9.74 -26.91 -0.63
N GLN A 529 9.18 -25.87 0.01
CA GLN A 529 9.92 -24.69 0.44
C GLN A 529 9.37 -24.16 1.77
N VAL A 530 10.26 -24.05 2.75
CA VAL A 530 10.03 -23.45 4.07
C VAL A 530 11.01 -22.31 4.25
N GLU A 531 10.55 -21.17 4.77
CA GLU A 531 11.33 -19.94 4.89
C GLU A 531 11.00 -19.20 6.19
N TYR A 532 12.04 -18.82 6.92
CA TYR A 532 11.98 -18.03 8.14
C TYR A 532 12.93 -16.83 8.06
N GLY A 533 12.50 -15.69 8.59
CA GLY A 533 13.31 -14.49 8.78
C GLY A 533 13.60 -14.22 10.25
N PHE A 534 14.71 -13.55 10.51
CA PHE A 534 15.05 -13.01 11.82
C PHE A 534 15.97 -11.79 11.66
N ALA A 535 16.30 -11.10 12.76
CA ALA A 535 17.14 -9.91 12.72
C ALA A 535 18.48 -10.17 11.99
N GLY A 536 18.64 -9.53 10.83
CA GLY A 536 19.84 -9.62 10.00
C GLY A 536 19.99 -10.90 9.18
N GLY A 537 19.02 -11.81 9.17
CA GLY A 537 19.21 -13.09 8.49
C GLY A 537 17.94 -13.86 8.17
N GLY A 538 18.13 -15.03 7.59
CA GLY A 538 17.07 -15.93 7.21
C GLY A 538 17.53 -17.39 7.15
N PHE A 539 16.55 -18.27 7.17
CA PHE A 539 16.69 -19.71 7.11
C PHE A 539 15.69 -20.27 6.12
N GLU A 540 16.15 -21.16 5.24
CA GLU A 540 15.33 -21.79 4.22
C GLU A 540 15.64 -23.28 4.12
N ILE A 541 14.60 -24.08 3.90
CA ILE A 541 14.71 -25.47 3.46
C ILE A 541 14.00 -25.56 2.12
N LYS A 542 14.71 -26.02 1.10
CA LYS A 542 14.16 -26.39 -0.20
C LYS A 542 14.32 -27.88 -0.43
N VAL A 543 13.28 -28.51 -0.96
CA VAL A 543 13.23 -29.94 -1.23
C VAL A 543 12.86 -30.18 -2.70
N ASP A 544 13.59 -31.07 -3.37
CA ASP A 544 13.32 -31.47 -4.75
C ASP A 544 13.38 -33.01 -4.88
N ARG A 545 12.52 -33.60 -5.73
CA ARG A 545 12.48 -35.06 -5.99
C ARG A 545 12.91 -35.46 -7.41
N ASP A 546 12.95 -34.50 -8.33
CA ASP A 546 13.19 -34.74 -9.77
C ASP A 546 14.63 -34.42 -10.21
N ILE A 547 15.49 -34.01 -9.26
CA ILE A 547 16.88 -33.61 -9.51
C ILE A 547 17.80 -34.26 -8.49
N THR A 548 19.06 -34.52 -8.86
CA THR A 548 20.05 -35.14 -7.98
C THR A 548 20.85 -34.09 -7.20
N ALA A 549 21.42 -34.45 -6.05
CA ALA A 549 22.29 -33.55 -5.30
C ALA A 549 23.51 -33.11 -6.13
N GLU A 550 24.10 -34.02 -6.90
CA GLU A 550 25.22 -33.74 -7.83
C GLU A 550 24.86 -32.62 -8.84
N TYR A 551 23.63 -32.62 -9.36
CA TYR A 551 23.17 -31.59 -10.28
C TYR A 551 23.04 -30.21 -9.61
N ILE A 552 22.50 -30.16 -8.39
CA ILE A 552 22.43 -28.91 -7.62
C ILE A 552 23.83 -28.40 -7.28
N VAL A 553 24.71 -29.28 -6.76
CA VAL A 553 26.10 -28.95 -6.41
C VAL A 553 26.87 -28.42 -7.62
N SER A 554 26.77 -29.07 -8.78
CA SER A 554 27.43 -28.59 -10.01
C SER A 554 26.86 -27.26 -10.49
N SER A 555 25.54 -27.05 -10.36
CA SER A 555 24.88 -25.78 -10.69
C SER A 555 25.34 -24.64 -9.78
N LEU A 556 25.44 -24.88 -8.47
CA LEU A 556 25.95 -23.91 -7.49
C LEU A 556 27.42 -23.59 -7.72
N LYS A 557 28.28 -24.60 -7.97
CA LYS A 557 29.69 -24.38 -8.32
C LYS A 557 29.84 -23.46 -9.53
N ARG A 558 29.08 -23.73 -10.61
CA ARG A 558 29.08 -22.89 -11.81
C ARG A 558 28.58 -21.49 -11.50
N TYR A 559 27.45 -21.37 -10.80
CA TYR A 559 26.88 -20.08 -10.41
C TYR A 559 27.88 -19.22 -9.64
N TYR A 560 28.54 -19.79 -8.63
CA TYR A 560 29.50 -19.04 -7.82
C TYR A 560 30.80 -18.71 -8.55
N GLN A 561 31.25 -19.56 -9.48
CA GLN A 561 32.38 -19.23 -10.36
C GLN A 561 32.06 -18.07 -11.29
N GLU A 562 30.87 -18.09 -11.92
CA GLU A 562 30.42 -17.03 -12.82
C GLU A 562 30.17 -15.72 -12.08
N ALA A 563 29.44 -15.77 -10.97
CA ALA A 563 29.11 -14.59 -10.17
C ALA A 563 30.34 -13.97 -9.48
N GLY A 564 31.31 -14.79 -9.08
CA GLY A 564 32.60 -14.31 -8.55
C GLY A 564 33.49 -13.64 -9.61
N SER A 565 33.36 -14.06 -10.88
CA SER A 565 34.17 -13.53 -12.00
C SER A 565 33.53 -12.31 -12.69
N ALA A 566 32.29 -11.96 -12.33
CA ALA A 566 31.59 -10.82 -12.91
C ALA A 566 32.24 -9.49 -12.51
N SER A 567 32.47 -8.60 -13.47
CA SER A 567 33.05 -7.28 -13.22
C SER A 567 32.21 -6.48 -12.23
N GLY A 568 32.85 -5.99 -11.15
CA GLY A 568 32.17 -5.25 -10.08
C GLY A 568 31.48 -6.12 -9.02
N SER A 569 31.56 -7.45 -9.12
CA SER A 569 31.06 -8.36 -8.10
C SER A 569 31.87 -8.24 -6.80
N LYS A 570 31.16 -8.17 -5.68
CA LYS A 570 31.74 -8.27 -4.33
C LYS A 570 31.40 -9.62 -3.68
N MET A 571 31.15 -10.64 -4.49
CA MET A 571 30.88 -12.00 -4.04
C MET A 571 32.17 -12.80 -3.96
N LYS A 572 32.35 -13.57 -2.88
CA LYS A 572 33.50 -14.42 -2.61
C LYS A 572 33.03 -15.78 -2.13
N LEU A 573 33.36 -16.83 -2.88
CA LEU A 573 33.24 -18.20 -2.41
C LEU A 573 34.31 -18.43 -1.34
N LEU A 574 33.90 -18.55 -0.08
CA LEU A 574 34.81 -18.75 1.05
C LEU A 574 35.28 -20.20 1.13
N GLY A 575 34.44 -21.16 0.75
CA GLY A 575 34.79 -22.58 0.76
C GLY A 575 33.70 -23.47 0.20
N VAL A 576 34.11 -24.66 -0.25
CA VAL A 576 33.23 -25.78 -0.57
C VAL A 576 33.76 -27.01 0.16
N GLU A 577 32.96 -27.60 1.03
CA GLU A 577 33.38 -28.67 1.93
C GLU A 577 32.45 -29.88 1.80
N GLN A 578 33.02 -31.08 1.96
CA GLN A 578 32.24 -32.30 2.14
C GLN A 578 32.14 -32.58 3.64
N LYS A 579 30.92 -32.72 4.16
CA LYS A 579 30.66 -33.04 5.56
C LYS A 579 29.57 -34.10 5.68
N THR A 580 29.45 -34.71 6.85
CA THR A 580 28.26 -35.49 7.19
C THR A 580 27.24 -34.55 7.81
N PHE A 581 26.00 -34.56 7.32
CA PHE A 581 24.88 -33.80 7.86
C PHE A 581 23.67 -34.72 7.96
N ALA A 582 22.95 -34.69 9.09
CA ALA A 582 21.82 -35.60 9.35
C ALA A 582 22.11 -37.09 9.11
N GLY A 583 23.37 -37.52 9.32
CA GLY A 583 23.81 -38.90 9.12
C GLY A 583 24.13 -39.30 7.67
N VAL A 584 24.01 -38.39 6.69
CA VAL A 584 24.32 -38.64 5.27
C VAL A 584 25.42 -37.71 4.74
N PRO A 585 26.12 -38.07 3.64
CA PRO A 585 27.07 -37.17 2.98
C PRO A 585 26.38 -35.90 2.45
N ALA A 586 27.01 -34.76 2.68
CA ALA A 586 26.52 -33.44 2.28
C ALA A 586 27.64 -32.57 1.72
N THR A 587 27.31 -31.75 0.73
CA THR A 587 28.19 -30.68 0.24
C THR A 587 27.75 -29.35 0.82
N THR A 588 28.67 -28.62 1.42
CA THR A 588 28.42 -27.29 1.97
C THR A 588 29.13 -26.22 1.16
N PHE A 589 28.42 -25.16 0.80
CA PHE A 589 28.97 -23.94 0.22
C PHE A 589 28.92 -22.82 1.24
N LYS A 590 30.01 -22.09 1.40
CA LYS A 590 30.03 -20.87 2.20
C LYS A 590 30.41 -19.70 1.32
N VAL A 591 29.54 -18.70 1.24
CA VAL A 591 29.69 -17.56 0.33
C VAL A 591 29.51 -16.26 1.10
N HIS A 592 30.41 -15.32 0.87
CA HIS A 592 30.26 -13.95 1.33
C HIS A 592 29.90 -13.05 0.16
N GLN A 593 28.96 -12.13 0.36
CA GLN A 593 28.59 -11.15 -0.66
C GLN A 593 28.30 -9.79 -0.05
N VAL A 594 28.72 -8.72 -0.73
CA VAL A 594 28.34 -7.34 -0.36
C VAL A 594 27.38 -6.78 -1.39
N LYS A 595 26.14 -6.51 -0.98
CA LYS A 595 25.10 -5.92 -1.82
C LYS A 595 24.68 -4.56 -1.27
N GLY A 596 24.91 -3.50 -2.05
CA GLY A 596 24.51 -2.14 -1.65
C GLY A 596 25.24 -1.60 -0.41
N GLY A 597 26.42 -2.12 -0.09
CA GLY A 597 27.17 -1.78 1.13
C GLY A 597 26.98 -2.79 2.27
N VAL A 598 25.88 -3.56 2.22
CA VAL A 598 25.54 -4.56 3.24
C VAL A 598 26.21 -5.90 2.93
N GLY A 599 26.98 -6.42 3.89
CA GLY A 599 27.66 -7.71 3.79
C GLY A 599 26.83 -8.85 4.36
N PHE A 600 26.81 -9.98 3.67
CA PHE A 600 26.11 -11.19 4.09
C PHE A 600 27.00 -12.42 3.90
N THR A 601 26.92 -13.34 4.86
CA THR A 601 27.44 -14.69 4.72
C THR A 601 26.27 -15.66 4.55
N THR A 602 26.31 -16.46 3.49
CA THR A 602 25.34 -17.53 3.20
C THR A 602 26.04 -18.89 3.32
N GLU A 603 25.41 -19.83 4.02
CA GLU A 603 25.77 -21.25 4.04
C GLU A 603 24.67 -22.06 3.37
N GLU A 604 25.01 -22.84 2.36
CA GLU A 604 24.10 -23.77 1.67
C GLU A 604 24.59 -25.20 1.89
N ILE A 605 23.72 -26.05 2.45
CA ILE A 605 24.00 -27.47 2.71
C ILE A 605 23.11 -28.28 1.77
N VAL A 606 23.73 -29.02 0.84
CA VAL A 606 23.05 -29.87 -0.14
C VAL A 606 23.33 -31.34 0.16
N PHE A 607 22.29 -32.14 0.34
CA PHE A 607 22.38 -33.57 0.61
C PHE A 607 21.18 -34.33 0.07
N GLU A 608 21.30 -35.65 -0.01
CA GLU A 608 20.29 -36.53 -0.58
C GLU A 608 19.99 -37.68 0.39
N SER A 609 18.71 -38.03 0.51
CA SER A 609 18.25 -39.19 1.27
C SER A 609 17.08 -39.84 0.52
N GLY A 610 17.28 -41.08 0.05
CA GLY A 610 16.30 -41.74 -0.81
C GLY A 610 16.20 -41.05 -2.17
N ASP A 611 14.98 -40.70 -2.58
CA ASP A 611 14.65 -39.94 -3.79
C ASP A 611 14.48 -38.42 -3.54
N ILE A 612 14.89 -37.94 -2.37
CA ILE A 612 14.68 -36.57 -1.92
C ILE A 612 16.03 -35.85 -1.76
N VAL A 613 16.17 -34.72 -2.44
CA VAL A 613 17.30 -33.81 -2.29
C VAL A 613 16.88 -32.60 -1.47
N TYR A 614 17.70 -32.25 -0.49
CA TYR A 614 17.51 -31.11 0.40
C TYR A 614 18.57 -30.06 0.13
N THR A 615 18.15 -28.79 0.11
CA THR A 615 19.03 -27.63 0.18
C THR A 615 18.62 -26.80 1.38
N ILE A 616 19.44 -26.77 2.42
CA ILE A 616 19.24 -25.90 3.58
C ILE A 616 20.12 -24.67 3.41
N THR A 617 19.51 -23.50 3.40
CA THR A 617 20.19 -22.22 3.22
C THR A 617 20.06 -21.39 4.48
N THR A 618 21.18 -20.93 5.02
CA THR A 618 21.19 -19.91 6.08
C THR A 618 21.89 -18.67 5.55
N THR A 619 21.37 -17.49 5.89
CA THR A 619 22.01 -16.22 5.54
C THR A 619 22.05 -15.33 6.76
N LEU A 620 23.20 -14.69 7.00
CA LEU A 620 23.41 -13.78 8.13
C LEU A 620 24.20 -12.56 7.67
N ASN A 621 23.70 -11.38 8.02
CA ASN A 621 24.38 -10.11 7.82
C ASN A 621 25.60 -10.01 8.76
N ASP A 622 26.71 -9.50 8.25
CA ASP A 622 27.94 -9.26 9.02
C ASP A 622 27.69 -8.40 10.27
N ALA A 623 26.84 -7.37 10.17
CA ALA A 623 26.45 -6.50 11.28
C ALA A 623 25.62 -7.20 12.36
N ASN A 624 24.99 -8.32 12.03
CA ASN A 624 24.15 -9.11 12.93
C ASN A 624 24.78 -10.48 13.26
N ALA A 625 26.03 -10.71 12.86
CA ALA A 625 26.76 -11.95 13.11
C ALA A 625 27.26 -12.06 14.56
N THR A 626 26.36 -11.85 15.52
CA THR A 626 26.60 -12.03 16.95
C THR A 626 26.71 -13.50 17.31
N GLU A 627 27.36 -13.80 18.44
CA GLU A 627 27.46 -15.17 18.94
C GLU A 627 26.07 -15.78 19.24
N ALA A 628 25.12 -14.95 19.69
CA ALA A 628 23.75 -15.39 19.93
C ALA A 628 23.05 -15.85 18.63
N GLN A 629 23.19 -15.10 17.52
CA GLN A 629 22.57 -15.47 16.24
C GLN A 629 23.26 -16.68 15.60
N LYS A 630 24.60 -16.75 15.67
CA LYS A 630 25.35 -17.92 15.19
C LYS A 630 24.95 -19.18 15.96
N ALA A 631 24.88 -19.11 17.29
CA ALA A 631 24.46 -20.24 18.12
C ALA A 631 22.99 -20.64 17.87
N ALA A 632 22.10 -19.69 17.55
CA ALA A 632 20.74 -20.01 17.16
C ALA A 632 20.69 -20.79 15.84
N LEU A 633 21.40 -20.32 14.80
CA LEU A 633 21.53 -21.03 13.52
C LEU A 633 22.11 -22.43 13.71
N GLU A 634 23.20 -22.57 14.47
CA GLU A 634 23.85 -23.85 14.72
C GLU A 634 22.93 -24.83 15.46
N ARG A 635 22.20 -24.38 16.48
CA ARG A 635 21.21 -25.22 17.19
C ARG A 635 20.10 -25.68 16.26
N THR A 636 19.57 -24.80 15.41
CA THR A 636 18.55 -25.15 14.40
C THR A 636 19.08 -26.21 13.44
N LEU A 637 20.27 -25.99 12.85
CA LEU A 637 20.90 -26.93 11.93
C LEU A 637 21.19 -28.29 12.58
N SER A 638 21.63 -28.28 13.84
CA SER A 638 21.95 -29.50 14.59
C SER A 638 20.72 -30.31 14.99
N SER A 639 19.54 -29.68 15.04
CA SER A 639 18.26 -30.35 15.31
C SER A 639 17.64 -31.02 14.08
N PHE A 640 18.19 -30.80 12.89
CA PHE A 640 17.67 -31.41 11.68
C PHE A 640 17.96 -32.92 11.68
N GLU A 641 16.90 -33.71 11.62
CA GLU A 641 16.98 -35.17 11.61
C GLU A 641 16.12 -35.74 10.48
N LEU A 642 16.67 -36.72 9.76
CA LEU A 642 15.89 -37.52 8.82
C LEU A 642 15.06 -38.54 9.61
N VAL A 643 13.76 -38.56 9.36
CA VAL A 643 12.83 -39.52 9.98
C VAL A 643 12.41 -40.57 8.95
N LYS A 644 11.93 -41.73 9.43
CA LYS A 644 11.57 -42.86 8.58
C LYS A 644 10.20 -42.73 7.95
#